data_AF-A0A0D2DM08-F1
#
_entry.id   AF-A0A0D2DM08-F1
#
_cell.length_a   1.000
_cell.length_b   1.000
_cell.length_c   1.000
_cell.angle_alpha   90.00
_cell.angle_beta   90.00
_cell.angle_gamma   90.00
#
_symmetry.space_group_name_H-M   'P 1'
#
loop_
_entity.id
_entity.type
_entity.pdbx_description
1 polymer ?
#
loop_
_entity_poly.entity_id
_entity_poly.type
_entity_poly.pdbx_seq_one_letter_code
_entity_poly.pdbx_strand_id
1 'polypeptide(L)'
;MSSTPTSSSKETKQSIATLEQLLHQLSISKTQDEANSAAGNVATFLNGPIEEHDVPLKAVEILKKQLSNKKDAVVRERALDGIRAVASHSTIAPGAEPYLISLLPLALAAVGDKMVSVKNAAQAASLAIVKAINPNAVKVALPHIRNSIITAQKWPEKMTGLDCIEALVETAPTQLSFLVPTLIPIVSESMWDTKPEVKKKAYGTMEKICKLIENKDIEKFIPELIKCIAKPENVPETVHLLGATTFVTDVHEPTLAIMVPLLERGLAERDTAIKRKAAVIVDNMCKLVEDPQIVAAFLPKLMPALTKNYENMADPEAREKTKQGLDTLKRVGAVKEDGSFPKIDNAGEIATVVPILKEIIEQKHKGAVAKADTVIDYVAAIAGQLIDEKITDEPDWVSNTVEYLKTIVGEADAKAVAETLRKRASPGIEDEPEAEPDEEEGEDLCNCTFNLAYGAKILLNQTTLRLKRGQRYGLLGPNGSGKSTLMRAINNEQVEGFPKQSEVKTVFVEHDLDAADTELTVIGWTEMKLRSVGIDTPVEEIKAKLLEFGFLESQMEGPITSLSGGWKMKLALARAVFENPDILLLDEPTNHLDVKNVAWLENYLINSPCTSIIVSHDSKFLNNVIQHVIHYERFKLRRYRGNLTEFAKRVPSARSYFELGASELSFKFPEPGFLEGVKTKAKAIVRVNKMAFQYPGTDKPQIQDITFQVSLGSRIAVIGPNGAGKSTLVNVLTGELIPTSGELYQHENIRIAYIKQHAFAHIDNHLDKTPSEYIQWRFQTGEDRETMDRANKIVTEDDEKAMDKIYKIDGTQRRVIGIHARRKFKNSYEYECSFALGENVGQKNEKWTPMMTADNAWIPRSEILASHQKMVAEVDQKEALASGQFRPLIRREIEAHGANFGLDAELISHSRMRGLSGGQRVKVVLAACTWQRPHLIVLDEPTNYLDRDSLGALSKALKEFEGGVVIISHNAEFTESLTEEVWSVMNGRMTPSGHNWIQGQGSGPRLSAKDDDEEEKFDAMGNKIEGNKKAKKLTSSELRKKKKERMARRKRGEEVFSDEDD
;
A
#
# COMPACT_ATOMS: atom_id res chain seq x y z
N MET A 1 53.86 -1.37 -44.73
CA MET A 1 54.41 -2.43 -45.58
C MET A 1 54.84 -3.59 -44.68
N SER A 2 53.91 -4.50 -44.40
CA SER A 2 54.15 -5.86 -43.90
C SER A 2 52.95 -6.67 -44.39
N SER A 3 53.25 -7.68 -45.19
CA SER A 3 52.35 -8.57 -45.90
C SER A 3 51.33 -9.28 -45.00
N THR A 4 50.04 -9.17 -45.31
CA THR A 4 49.08 -10.24 -45.04
C THR A 4 49.51 -11.47 -45.84
N PRO A 5 49.62 -12.66 -45.24
CA PRO A 5 49.81 -13.87 -46.02
C PRO A 5 48.48 -14.12 -46.74
N THR A 6 48.46 -13.93 -48.07
CA THR A 6 47.50 -14.65 -48.89
C THR A 6 47.79 -16.13 -48.73
N SER A 7 47.04 -16.81 -47.85
CA SER A 7 46.91 -18.26 -47.88
C SER A 7 46.62 -18.66 -49.32
N SER A 8 47.33 -19.68 -49.79
CA SER A 8 47.26 -20.03 -51.20
C SER A 8 45.88 -20.64 -51.47
N SER A 9 45.25 -20.36 -52.61
CA SER A 9 43.97 -21.00 -53.02
C SER A 9 44.01 -22.54 -52.98
N LYS A 10 45.20 -23.13 -52.82
CA LYS A 10 45.45 -24.56 -52.65
C LYS A 10 45.13 -25.03 -51.23
N GLU A 11 45.46 -24.24 -50.20
CA GLU A 11 45.18 -24.54 -48.80
C GLU A 11 43.67 -24.51 -48.53
N THR A 12 42.96 -23.47 -49.02
CA THR A 12 41.49 -23.40 -48.98
C THR A 12 40.84 -24.66 -49.56
N LYS A 13 41.28 -25.09 -50.73
CA LYS A 13 40.76 -26.28 -51.42
C LYS A 13 41.04 -27.56 -50.65
N GLN A 14 42.21 -27.67 -50.01
CA GLN A 14 42.56 -28.80 -49.16
C GLN A 14 41.68 -28.85 -47.91
N SER A 15 41.50 -27.71 -47.23
CA SER A 15 40.63 -27.59 -46.05
C SER A 15 39.18 -27.93 -46.38
N ILE A 16 38.66 -27.45 -47.52
CA ILE A 16 37.32 -27.81 -48.01
C ILE A 16 37.22 -29.31 -48.30
N ALA A 17 38.24 -29.91 -48.95
CA ALA A 17 38.23 -31.35 -49.23
C ALA A 17 38.25 -32.19 -47.93
N THR A 18 39.02 -31.76 -46.92
CA THR A 18 39.04 -32.40 -45.60
C THR A 18 37.68 -32.28 -44.91
N LEU A 19 37.06 -31.09 -44.93
CA LEU A 19 35.71 -30.88 -44.40
C LEU A 19 34.68 -31.79 -45.08
N GLU A 20 34.69 -31.87 -46.41
CA GLU A 20 33.79 -32.73 -47.19
C GLU A 20 33.98 -34.20 -46.82
N GLN A 21 35.23 -34.65 -46.62
CA GLN A 21 35.53 -36.01 -46.17
C GLN A 21 34.99 -36.28 -44.76
N LEU A 22 35.20 -35.36 -43.81
CA LEU A 22 34.72 -35.51 -42.43
C LEU A 22 33.18 -35.53 -42.37
N LEU A 23 32.51 -34.62 -43.08
CA LEU A 23 31.06 -34.58 -43.16
C LEU A 23 30.48 -35.81 -43.89
N HIS A 24 31.20 -36.35 -44.87
CA HIS A 24 30.82 -37.60 -45.52
C HIS A 24 30.92 -38.78 -44.55
N GLN A 25 32.03 -38.91 -43.81
CA GLN A 25 32.21 -39.95 -42.78
C GLN A 25 31.11 -39.88 -41.72
N LEU A 26 30.75 -38.68 -41.26
CA LEU A 26 29.63 -38.47 -40.36
C LEU A 26 28.30 -38.95 -40.97
N SER A 27 28.03 -38.61 -42.24
CA SER A 27 26.77 -38.97 -42.90
C SER A 27 26.56 -40.49 -43.09
N ILE A 28 27.64 -41.28 -43.14
CA ILE A 28 27.59 -42.74 -43.33
C ILE A 28 27.79 -43.55 -42.05
N SER A 29 27.97 -42.89 -40.90
CA SER A 29 28.17 -43.53 -39.60
C SER A 29 26.95 -44.38 -39.20
N LYS A 30 27.18 -45.62 -38.79
CA LYS A 30 26.12 -46.61 -38.54
C LYS A 30 25.68 -46.61 -37.09
N THR A 31 26.62 -46.57 -36.17
CA THR A 31 26.36 -46.55 -34.72
C THR A 31 26.40 -45.12 -34.17
N GLN A 32 25.76 -44.88 -33.02
CA GLN A 32 25.81 -43.57 -32.38
C GLN A 32 27.23 -43.22 -31.90
N ASP A 33 28.04 -44.21 -31.51
CA ASP A 33 29.43 -43.99 -31.10
C ASP A 33 30.31 -43.55 -32.28
N GLU A 34 30.14 -44.19 -33.44
CA GLU A 34 30.79 -43.76 -34.69
C GLU A 34 30.36 -42.33 -35.07
N ALA A 35 29.07 -42.02 -34.95
CA ALA A 35 28.52 -40.70 -35.22
C ALA A 35 29.10 -39.63 -34.29
N ASN A 36 29.16 -39.91 -33.00
CA ASN A 36 29.72 -38.99 -31.99
C ASN A 36 31.21 -38.74 -32.25
N SER A 37 31.98 -39.79 -32.58
CA SER A 37 33.40 -39.65 -32.93
C SER A 37 33.60 -38.83 -34.21
N ALA A 38 32.83 -39.13 -35.27
CA ALA A 38 32.91 -38.40 -36.53
C ALA A 38 32.46 -36.93 -36.37
N ALA A 39 31.40 -36.68 -35.60
CA ALA A 39 30.92 -35.34 -35.27
C ALA A 39 31.96 -34.56 -34.45
N GLY A 40 32.65 -35.23 -33.52
CA GLY A 40 33.78 -34.66 -32.79
C GLY A 40 34.92 -34.23 -33.71
N ASN A 41 35.27 -35.03 -34.72
CA ASN A 41 36.29 -34.65 -35.71
C ASN A 41 35.87 -33.44 -36.54
N VAL A 42 34.60 -33.36 -36.95
CA VAL A 42 34.04 -32.19 -37.64
C VAL A 42 34.12 -30.95 -36.74
N ALA A 43 33.79 -31.08 -35.45
CA ALA A 43 33.85 -30.01 -34.47
C ALA A 43 35.29 -29.50 -34.25
N THR A 44 36.25 -30.40 -34.04
CA THR A 44 37.67 -30.05 -33.87
C THR A 44 38.21 -29.34 -35.12
N PHE A 45 37.81 -29.78 -36.31
CA PHE A 45 38.23 -29.14 -37.55
C PHE A 45 37.65 -27.74 -37.71
N LEU A 46 36.32 -27.58 -37.57
CA LEU A 46 35.64 -26.30 -37.76
C LEU A 46 35.97 -25.26 -36.68
N ASN A 47 36.26 -25.70 -35.45
CA ASN A 47 36.69 -24.83 -34.37
C ASN A 47 38.22 -24.65 -34.27
N GLY A 48 38.97 -25.24 -35.21
CA GLY A 48 40.40 -25.00 -35.35
C GLY A 48 40.71 -23.64 -35.98
N PRO A 49 42.00 -23.28 -36.10
CA PRO A 49 42.43 -22.07 -36.79
C PRO A 49 42.13 -22.19 -38.30
N ILE A 50 40.95 -21.73 -38.70
CA ILE A 50 40.54 -21.59 -40.10
C ILE A 50 40.56 -20.09 -40.42
N GLU A 51 41.49 -19.66 -41.27
CA GLU A 51 41.65 -18.24 -41.63
C GLU A 51 40.60 -17.76 -42.65
N GLU A 52 39.81 -18.66 -43.23
CA GLU A 52 39.02 -18.39 -44.44
C GLU A 52 37.53 -18.67 -44.27
N HIS A 53 36.67 -17.72 -44.69
CA HIS A 53 35.21 -17.87 -44.68
C HIS A 53 34.68 -19.01 -45.55
N ASP A 54 35.43 -19.43 -46.57
CA ASP A 54 34.97 -20.41 -47.55
C ASP A 54 34.71 -21.80 -46.90
N VAL A 55 35.43 -22.15 -45.82
CA VAL A 55 35.27 -23.45 -45.15
C VAL A 55 33.98 -23.51 -44.29
N PRO A 56 33.70 -22.58 -43.35
CA PRO A 56 32.42 -22.55 -42.64
C PRO A 56 31.21 -22.38 -43.56
N LEU A 57 31.31 -21.52 -44.59
CA LEU A 57 30.27 -21.37 -45.62
C LEU A 57 29.96 -22.72 -46.28
N LYS A 58 30.99 -23.48 -46.66
CA LYS A 58 30.81 -24.80 -47.26
C LYS A 58 30.19 -25.80 -46.29
N ALA A 59 30.56 -25.75 -45.01
CA ALA A 59 29.95 -26.59 -43.98
C ALA A 59 28.44 -26.34 -43.88
N VAL A 60 28.03 -25.07 -43.83
CA VAL A 60 26.61 -24.67 -43.81
C VAL A 60 25.87 -25.16 -45.04
N GLU A 61 26.45 -25.01 -46.24
CA GLU A 61 25.85 -25.52 -47.49
C GLU A 61 25.58 -27.04 -47.44
N ILE A 62 26.58 -27.82 -47.00
CA ILE A 62 26.50 -29.28 -46.93
C ILE A 62 25.47 -29.71 -45.87
N LEU A 63 25.55 -29.14 -44.67
CA LEU A 63 24.62 -29.45 -43.58
C LEU A 63 23.18 -29.08 -43.94
N LYS A 64 22.96 -27.92 -44.58
CA LYS A 64 21.64 -27.51 -45.09
C LYS A 64 21.08 -28.51 -46.11
N LYS A 65 21.93 -29.02 -47.01
CA LYS A 65 21.54 -30.06 -47.98
C LYS A 65 21.20 -31.39 -47.29
N GLN A 66 21.98 -31.79 -46.28
CA GLN A 66 21.74 -33.00 -45.49
C GLN A 66 20.44 -32.92 -44.69
N LEU A 67 20.19 -31.82 -43.97
CA LEU A 67 18.94 -31.57 -43.24
C LEU A 67 17.71 -31.55 -44.15
N SER A 68 17.87 -31.07 -45.38
CA SER A 68 16.80 -31.05 -46.39
C SER A 68 16.53 -32.42 -47.04
N ASN A 69 17.32 -33.45 -46.74
CA ASN A 69 17.16 -34.78 -47.34
C ASN A 69 15.96 -35.51 -46.73
N LYS A 70 14.81 -35.42 -47.40
CA LYS A 70 13.54 -36.05 -46.96
C LYS A 70 13.56 -37.58 -46.99
N LYS A 71 14.48 -38.21 -47.74
CA LYS A 71 14.48 -39.67 -47.97
C LYS A 71 15.26 -40.43 -46.90
N ASP A 72 16.23 -39.79 -46.24
CA ASP A 72 17.16 -40.45 -45.32
C ASP A 72 17.13 -39.76 -43.96
N ALA A 73 16.51 -40.42 -42.98
CA ALA A 73 16.44 -39.91 -41.62
C ALA A 73 17.78 -39.96 -40.89
N VAL A 74 18.61 -40.95 -41.19
CA VAL A 74 19.93 -41.11 -40.56
C VAL A 74 20.81 -39.94 -40.99
N VAL A 75 20.84 -39.59 -42.28
CA VAL A 75 21.61 -38.42 -42.75
C VAL A 75 21.18 -37.12 -42.06
N ARG A 76 19.88 -36.92 -41.81
CA ARG A 76 19.39 -35.74 -41.07
C ARG A 76 19.84 -35.76 -39.62
N GLU A 77 19.70 -36.89 -38.95
CA GLU A 77 20.16 -37.10 -37.57
C GLU A 77 21.66 -36.83 -37.43
N ARG A 78 22.49 -37.37 -38.34
CA ARG A 78 23.94 -37.18 -38.34
C ARG A 78 24.35 -35.74 -38.61
N ALA A 79 23.64 -35.03 -39.49
CA ALA A 79 23.85 -33.60 -39.67
C ALA A 79 23.60 -32.81 -38.37
N LEU A 80 22.55 -33.15 -37.62
CA LEU A 80 22.23 -32.53 -36.33
C LEU A 80 23.24 -32.89 -35.24
N ASP A 81 23.72 -34.14 -35.20
CA ASP A 81 24.82 -34.55 -34.31
C ASP A 81 26.09 -33.74 -34.60
N GLY A 82 26.41 -33.50 -35.88
CA GLY A 82 27.52 -32.64 -36.30
C GLY A 82 27.37 -31.21 -35.83
N ILE A 83 26.19 -30.60 -36.05
CA ILE A 83 25.88 -29.24 -35.59
C ILE A 83 26.03 -29.12 -34.07
N ARG A 84 25.45 -30.08 -33.33
CA ARG A 84 25.56 -30.14 -31.86
C ARG A 84 27.02 -30.22 -31.42
N ALA A 85 27.81 -31.08 -32.05
CA ALA A 85 29.23 -31.25 -31.68
C ALA A 85 30.04 -29.97 -31.91
N VAL A 86 29.81 -29.24 -33.01
CA VAL A 86 30.50 -27.96 -33.28
C VAL A 86 30.09 -26.91 -32.24
N ALA A 87 28.80 -26.82 -31.92
CA ALA A 87 28.27 -25.84 -30.96
C ALA A 87 28.56 -26.19 -29.48
N SER A 88 28.84 -27.46 -29.15
CA SER A 88 29.19 -27.88 -27.77
C SER A 88 30.70 -28.11 -27.58
N HIS A 89 31.52 -27.69 -28.53
CA HIS A 89 32.98 -27.79 -28.41
C HIS A 89 33.49 -26.85 -27.31
N SER A 90 34.57 -27.24 -26.64
CA SER A 90 35.14 -26.47 -25.50
C SER A 90 35.64 -25.07 -25.90
N THR A 91 36.03 -24.91 -27.16
CA THR A 91 36.41 -23.64 -27.78
C THR A 91 35.68 -23.48 -29.10
N ILE A 92 34.93 -22.40 -29.28
CA ILE A 92 34.22 -22.15 -30.54
C ILE A 92 34.98 -21.06 -31.27
N ALA A 93 35.38 -21.33 -32.51
CA ALA A 93 36.15 -20.35 -33.27
C ALA A 93 35.24 -19.17 -33.66
N PRO A 94 35.68 -17.92 -33.50
CA PRO A 94 34.95 -16.73 -33.95
C PRO A 94 34.57 -16.77 -35.43
N GLY A 95 35.35 -17.48 -36.25
CA GLY A 95 35.06 -17.71 -37.67
C GLY A 95 33.97 -18.75 -37.96
N ALA A 96 33.63 -19.62 -37.01
CA ALA A 96 32.59 -20.64 -37.14
C ALA A 96 31.27 -20.24 -36.45
N GLU A 97 31.36 -19.51 -35.34
CA GLU A 97 30.24 -19.14 -34.46
C GLU A 97 29.09 -18.41 -35.20
N PRO A 98 29.30 -17.36 -36.02
CA PRO A 98 28.23 -16.72 -36.78
C PRO A 98 27.47 -17.67 -37.71
N TYR A 99 28.18 -18.64 -38.28
CA TYR A 99 27.62 -19.61 -39.22
C TYR A 99 26.78 -20.68 -38.50
N LEU A 100 27.04 -20.97 -37.22
CA LEU A 100 26.19 -21.85 -36.41
C LEU A 100 24.79 -21.27 -36.23
N ILE A 101 24.68 -19.96 -35.97
CA ILE A 101 23.36 -19.30 -35.84
C ILE A 101 22.57 -19.41 -37.14
N SER A 102 23.21 -19.33 -38.31
CA SER A 102 22.53 -19.49 -39.61
C SER A 102 21.86 -20.86 -39.81
N LEU A 103 22.27 -21.88 -39.03
CA LEU A 103 21.69 -23.22 -39.03
C LEU A 103 20.55 -23.39 -38.01
N LEU A 104 20.38 -22.46 -37.06
CA LEU A 104 19.36 -22.52 -36.01
C LEU A 104 17.92 -22.66 -36.57
N PRO A 105 17.49 -21.91 -37.61
CA PRO A 105 16.15 -22.07 -38.17
C PRO A 105 15.89 -23.48 -38.72
N LEU A 106 16.91 -24.13 -39.28
CA LEU A 106 16.81 -25.48 -39.83
C LEU A 106 16.80 -26.54 -38.72
N ALA A 107 17.60 -26.33 -37.67
CA ALA A 107 17.61 -27.19 -36.49
C ALA A 107 16.25 -27.14 -35.76
N LEU A 108 15.68 -25.94 -35.55
CA LEU A 108 14.36 -25.77 -34.95
C LEU A 108 13.26 -26.44 -35.78
N ALA A 109 13.23 -26.22 -37.09
CA ALA A 109 12.27 -26.86 -37.99
C ALA A 109 12.39 -28.40 -37.99
N ALA A 110 13.60 -28.94 -37.81
CA ALA A 110 13.84 -30.39 -37.74
C ALA A 110 13.30 -31.04 -36.46
N VAL A 111 12.98 -30.27 -35.40
CA VAL A 111 12.25 -30.79 -34.22
C VAL A 111 10.86 -31.29 -34.63
N GLY A 112 10.32 -30.72 -35.71
CA GLY A 112 9.09 -31.18 -36.34
C GLY A 112 9.21 -32.49 -37.12
N ASP A 113 10.36 -33.19 -37.16
CA ASP A 113 10.49 -34.44 -37.91
C ASP A 113 9.55 -35.55 -37.36
N LYS A 114 9.19 -36.52 -38.21
CA LYS A 114 8.39 -37.68 -37.81
C LYS A 114 9.22 -38.70 -37.03
N MET A 115 10.52 -38.77 -37.32
CA MET A 115 11.43 -39.69 -36.65
C MET A 115 11.87 -39.10 -35.30
N VAL A 116 11.66 -39.86 -34.23
CA VAL A 116 11.98 -39.42 -32.86
C VAL A 116 13.49 -39.16 -32.68
N SER A 117 14.36 -39.93 -33.33
CA SER A 117 15.81 -39.73 -33.26
C SER A 117 16.22 -38.38 -33.85
N VAL A 118 15.71 -38.04 -35.03
CA VAL A 118 15.93 -36.73 -35.68
C VAL A 118 15.37 -35.60 -34.81
N LYS A 119 14.15 -35.75 -34.27
CA LYS A 119 13.56 -34.77 -33.36
C LYS A 119 14.44 -34.49 -32.14
N ASN A 120 14.93 -35.54 -31.48
CA ASN A 120 15.75 -35.40 -30.28
C ASN A 120 17.12 -34.78 -30.61
N ALA A 121 17.74 -35.19 -31.72
CA ALA A 121 18.97 -34.60 -32.21
C ALA A 121 18.78 -33.12 -32.56
N ALA A 122 17.63 -32.76 -33.14
CA ALA A 122 17.28 -31.40 -33.53
C ALA A 122 17.10 -30.49 -32.32
N GLN A 123 16.41 -30.97 -31.28
CA GLN A 123 16.26 -30.24 -30.02
C GLN A 123 17.62 -30.02 -29.35
N ALA A 124 18.45 -31.06 -29.27
CA ALA A 124 19.79 -30.96 -28.69
C ALA A 124 20.70 -30.00 -29.48
N ALA A 125 20.66 -30.03 -30.81
CA ALA A 125 21.43 -29.13 -31.66
C ALA A 125 20.96 -27.66 -31.53
N SER A 126 19.64 -27.43 -31.46
CA SER A 126 19.08 -26.07 -31.30
C SER A 126 19.51 -25.44 -29.97
N LEU A 127 19.44 -26.21 -28.88
CA LEU A 127 19.89 -25.75 -27.56
C LEU A 127 21.41 -25.56 -27.50
N ALA A 128 22.18 -26.44 -28.15
CA ALA A 128 23.63 -26.29 -28.23
C ALA A 128 24.02 -25.00 -28.96
N ILE A 129 23.39 -24.69 -30.12
CA ILE A 129 23.65 -23.43 -30.84
C ILE A 129 23.36 -22.25 -29.93
N VAL A 130 22.20 -22.20 -29.28
CA VAL A 130 21.79 -21.05 -28.48
C VAL A 130 22.68 -20.84 -27.24
N LYS A 131 23.21 -21.91 -26.63
CA LYS A 131 24.15 -21.82 -25.51
C LYS A 131 25.58 -21.49 -25.91
N ALA A 132 25.90 -21.62 -27.20
CA ALA A 132 27.24 -21.44 -27.75
C ALA A 132 27.58 -19.99 -28.10
N ILE A 133 26.57 -19.16 -28.35
CA ILE A 133 26.75 -17.81 -28.87
C ILE A 133 27.36 -16.90 -27.80
N ASN A 134 28.14 -15.93 -28.23
CA ASN A 134 28.52 -14.78 -27.43
C ASN A 134 27.25 -14.14 -26.83
N PRO A 135 27.20 -13.92 -25.50
CA PRO A 135 26.06 -13.28 -24.86
C PRO A 135 25.62 -11.97 -25.54
N ASN A 136 26.56 -11.17 -26.06
CA ASN A 136 26.23 -9.91 -26.73
C ASN A 136 25.62 -10.09 -28.13
N ALA A 137 25.67 -11.31 -28.70
CA ALA A 137 25.06 -11.64 -29.99
C ALA A 137 23.61 -12.15 -29.87
N VAL A 138 22.97 -12.09 -28.69
CA VAL A 138 21.59 -12.56 -28.49
C VAL A 138 20.58 -11.98 -29.50
N LYS A 139 20.79 -10.73 -29.94
CA LYS A 139 19.91 -10.05 -30.90
C LYS A 139 19.80 -10.77 -32.25
N VAL A 140 20.80 -11.54 -32.67
CA VAL A 140 20.72 -12.30 -33.94
C VAL A 140 20.02 -13.65 -33.77
N ALA A 141 20.02 -14.23 -32.57
CA ALA A 141 19.32 -15.49 -32.29
C ALA A 141 17.80 -15.30 -32.13
N LEU A 142 17.38 -14.23 -31.47
CA LEU A 142 15.96 -14.00 -31.11
C LEU A 142 14.99 -13.98 -32.31
N PRO A 143 15.29 -13.33 -33.47
CA PRO A 143 14.39 -13.35 -34.63
C PRO A 143 14.12 -14.77 -35.15
N HIS A 144 15.12 -15.65 -35.11
CA HIS A 144 14.98 -17.04 -35.54
C HIS A 144 14.10 -17.84 -34.55
N ILE A 145 14.33 -17.68 -33.25
CA ILE A 145 13.53 -18.33 -32.20
C ILE A 145 12.08 -17.85 -32.26
N ARG A 146 11.87 -16.52 -32.34
CA ARG A 146 10.55 -15.89 -32.50
C ARG A 146 9.79 -16.46 -33.70
N ASN A 147 10.44 -16.49 -34.87
CA ASN A 147 9.80 -16.99 -36.08
C ASN A 147 9.38 -18.45 -35.93
N SER A 148 10.20 -19.29 -35.30
CA SER A 148 9.84 -20.69 -35.03
C SER A 148 8.64 -20.79 -34.08
N ILE A 149 8.63 -20.08 -32.95
CA ILE A 149 7.51 -20.12 -31.98
C ILE A 149 6.18 -19.70 -32.63
N ILE A 150 6.19 -18.63 -33.41
CA ILE A 150 4.98 -18.05 -34.02
C ILE A 150 4.50 -18.90 -35.20
N THR A 151 5.40 -19.33 -36.10
CA THR A 151 5.02 -19.97 -37.38
C THR A 151 4.94 -21.49 -37.32
N ALA A 152 5.55 -22.13 -36.31
CA ALA A 152 5.59 -23.58 -36.20
C ALA A 152 4.19 -24.18 -36.08
N GLN A 153 3.91 -25.13 -36.98
CA GLN A 153 2.67 -25.89 -36.98
C GLN A 153 2.68 -27.02 -35.93
N LYS A 154 3.86 -27.43 -35.46
CA LYS A 154 4.03 -28.55 -34.54
C LYS A 154 4.45 -28.04 -33.17
N TRP A 155 3.65 -28.36 -32.15
CA TRP A 155 3.88 -27.94 -30.77
C TRP A 155 5.27 -28.32 -30.19
N PRO A 156 5.94 -29.43 -30.57
CA PRO A 156 7.28 -29.70 -30.05
C PRO A 156 8.32 -28.68 -30.50
N GLU A 157 8.21 -28.15 -31.71
CA GLU A 157 9.08 -27.08 -32.21
C GLU A 157 8.86 -25.79 -31.40
N LYS A 158 7.59 -25.42 -31.13
CA LYS A 158 7.26 -24.29 -30.24
C LYS A 158 7.87 -24.46 -28.85
N MET A 159 7.77 -25.68 -28.29
CA MET A 159 8.36 -25.98 -26.98
C MET A 159 9.89 -25.85 -27.00
N THR A 160 10.56 -26.34 -28.04
CA THR A 160 12.01 -26.15 -28.18
C THR A 160 12.37 -24.67 -28.35
N GLY A 161 11.58 -23.88 -29.06
CA GLY A 161 11.74 -22.43 -29.10
C GLY A 161 11.68 -21.78 -27.72
N LEU A 162 10.73 -22.20 -26.87
CA LEU A 162 10.66 -21.74 -25.47
C LEU A 162 11.85 -22.25 -24.64
N ASP A 163 12.31 -23.49 -24.84
CA ASP A 163 13.54 -24.00 -24.21
C ASP A 163 14.78 -23.17 -24.62
N CYS A 164 14.85 -22.71 -25.87
CA CYS A 164 15.90 -21.82 -26.35
C CYS A 164 15.86 -20.46 -25.63
N ILE A 165 14.68 -19.88 -25.40
CA ILE A 165 14.57 -18.64 -24.61
C ILE A 165 15.06 -18.88 -23.17
N GLU A 166 14.65 -19.99 -22.54
CA GLU A 166 15.14 -20.31 -21.19
C GLU A 166 16.65 -20.53 -21.14
N ALA A 167 17.24 -21.11 -22.18
CA ALA A 167 18.70 -21.25 -22.30
C ALA A 167 19.40 -19.88 -22.42
N LEU A 168 18.80 -18.91 -23.12
CA LEU A 168 19.32 -17.53 -23.18
C LEU A 168 19.22 -16.82 -21.83
N VAL A 169 18.14 -17.03 -21.08
CA VAL A 169 18.01 -16.49 -19.71
C VAL A 169 19.15 -16.99 -18.81
N GLU A 170 19.57 -18.25 -18.96
CA GLU A 170 20.67 -18.83 -18.19
C GLU A 170 22.06 -18.36 -18.64
N THR A 171 22.25 -18.10 -19.94
CA THR A 171 23.59 -17.83 -20.52
C THR A 171 23.89 -16.36 -20.71
N ALA A 172 22.87 -15.50 -20.88
CA ALA A 172 23.01 -14.08 -21.15
C ALA A 172 21.97 -13.23 -20.39
N PRO A 173 21.84 -13.36 -19.05
CA PRO A 173 20.78 -12.70 -18.28
C PRO A 173 20.79 -11.17 -18.41
N THR A 174 21.98 -10.55 -18.33
CA THR A 174 22.15 -9.09 -18.42
C THR A 174 21.69 -8.58 -19.78
N GLN A 175 22.16 -9.17 -20.87
CA GLN A 175 21.80 -8.76 -22.23
C GLN A 175 20.32 -8.95 -22.50
N LEU A 176 19.77 -10.08 -22.01
CA LEU A 176 18.38 -10.43 -22.23
C LEU A 176 17.41 -9.56 -21.43
N SER A 177 17.87 -8.90 -20.35
CA SER A 177 17.06 -7.94 -19.58
C SER A 177 16.57 -6.77 -20.45
N PHE A 178 17.43 -6.21 -21.30
CA PHE A 178 17.07 -5.17 -22.28
C PHE A 178 16.11 -5.67 -23.36
N LEU A 179 16.07 -6.99 -23.60
CA LEU A 179 15.21 -7.61 -24.61
C LEU A 179 13.89 -8.14 -24.04
N VAL A 180 13.64 -7.98 -22.74
CA VAL A 180 12.36 -8.32 -22.08
C VAL A 180 11.15 -7.69 -22.80
N PRO A 181 11.17 -6.42 -23.24
CA PRO A 181 10.08 -5.82 -24.03
C PRO A 181 9.74 -6.57 -25.32
N THR A 182 10.74 -7.20 -25.94
CA THR A 182 10.58 -8.03 -27.14
C THR A 182 10.12 -9.45 -26.78
N LEU A 183 10.59 -10.01 -25.66
CA LEU A 183 10.29 -11.37 -25.24
C LEU A 183 8.89 -11.56 -24.66
N ILE A 184 8.40 -10.60 -23.85
CA ILE A 184 7.09 -10.69 -23.19
C ILE A 184 5.97 -10.94 -24.21
N PRO A 185 5.85 -10.19 -25.32
CA PRO A 185 4.82 -10.46 -26.33
C PRO A 185 4.92 -11.86 -26.95
N ILE A 186 6.14 -12.36 -27.22
CA ILE A 186 6.39 -13.67 -27.84
C ILE A 186 5.90 -14.81 -26.92
N VAL A 187 6.26 -14.74 -25.64
CA VAL A 187 5.88 -15.76 -24.67
C VAL A 187 4.41 -15.63 -24.26
N SER A 188 3.90 -14.40 -24.16
CA SER A 188 2.48 -14.12 -23.92
C SER A 188 1.60 -14.77 -24.98
N GLU A 189 1.93 -14.69 -26.27
CA GLU A 189 1.16 -15.37 -27.33
C GLU A 189 1.14 -16.90 -27.12
N SER A 190 2.27 -17.48 -26.71
CA SER A 190 2.40 -18.91 -26.43
C SER A 190 1.61 -19.37 -25.19
N MET A 191 1.38 -18.48 -24.22
CA MET A 191 0.51 -18.77 -23.05
C MET A 191 -0.96 -18.98 -23.43
N TRP A 192 -1.36 -18.55 -24.63
CA TRP A 192 -2.70 -18.72 -25.18
C TRP A 192 -2.81 -19.88 -26.19
N ASP A 193 -1.75 -20.68 -26.38
CA ASP A 193 -1.76 -21.81 -27.32
C ASP A 193 -2.87 -22.84 -27.00
N THR A 194 -3.42 -23.46 -28.04
CA THR A 194 -4.45 -24.50 -27.87
C THR A 194 -3.95 -25.73 -27.11
N LYS A 195 -2.64 -26.02 -27.13
CA LYS A 195 -2.02 -27.20 -26.52
C LYS A 195 -1.63 -26.93 -25.06
N PRO A 196 -2.17 -27.68 -24.07
CA PRO A 196 -1.89 -27.46 -22.65
C PRO A 196 -0.39 -27.52 -22.27
N GLU A 197 0.37 -28.39 -22.92
CA GLU A 197 1.81 -28.54 -22.70
C GLU A 197 2.59 -27.27 -23.09
N VAL A 198 2.22 -26.62 -24.21
CA VAL A 198 2.80 -25.34 -24.64
C VAL A 198 2.43 -24.24 -23.66
N LYS A 199 1.16 -24.16 -23.23
CA LYS A 199 0.71 -23.18 -22.23
C LYS A 199 1.49 -23.29 -20.91
N LYS A 200 1.63 -24.51 -20.39
CA LYS A 200 2.37 -24.77 -19.14
C LYS A 200 3.84 -24.38 -19.27
N LYS A 201 4.47 -24.71 -20.41
CA LYS A 201 5.85 -24.33 -20.68
C LYS A 201 6.00 -22.82 -20.79
N ALA A 202 5.16 -22.16 -21.58
CA ALA A 202 5.18 -20.70 -21.77
C ALA A 202 4.97 -19.94 -20.46
N TYR A 203 4.10 -20.44 -19.57
CA TYR A 203 3.94 -19.88 -18.22
C TYR A 203 5.25 -19.94 -17.41
N GLY A 204 5.92 -21.09 -17.37
CA GLY A 204 7.21 -21.23 -16.69
C GLY A 204 8.35 -20.42 -17.34
N THR A 205 8.35 -20.30 -18.67
CA THR A 205 9.27 -19.43 -19.40
C THR A 205 9.03 -17.95 -19.07
N MET A 206 7.76 -17.53 -18.95
CA MET A 206 7.41 -16.17 -18.52
C MET A 206 7.91 -15.87 -17.10
N GLU A 207 7.79 -16.81 -16.16
CA GLU A 207 8.35 -16.65 -14.82
C GLU A 207 9.87 -16.46 -14.84
N LYS A 208 10.59 -17.19 -15.70
CA LYS A 208 12.05 -17.03 -15.86
C LYS A 208 12.43 -15.69 -16.47
N ILE A 209 11.69 -15.21 -17.49
CA ILE A 209 11.93 -13.90 -18.10
C ILE A 209 11.65 -12.77 -17.11
N CYS A 210 10.55 -12.86 -16.34
CA CYS A 210 10.19 -11.82 -15.39
C CYS A 210 11.20 -11.69 -14.22
N LYS A 211 12.01 -12.72 -13.95
CA LYS A 211 13.13 -12.63 -12.99
C LYS A 211 14.28 -11.72 -13.46
N LEU A 212 14.33 -11.39 -14.76
CA LEU A 212 15.28 -10.42 -15.30
C LEU A 212 14.83 -8.96 -15.06
N ILE A 213 13.62 -8.74 -14.56
CA ILE A 213 13.10 -7.40 -14.26
C ILE A 213 13.61 -7.00 -12.87
N GLU A 214 14.61 -6.13 -12.84
CA GLU A 214 15.18 -5.58 -11.62
C GLU A 214 14.36 -4.38 -11.13
N ASN A 215 13.18 -4.63 -10.55
CA ASN A 215 12.36 -3.58 -9.93
C ASN A 215 11.64 -4.11 -8.68
N LYS A 216 12.12 -3.70 -7.50
CA LYS A 216 11.64 -4.18 -6.19
C LYS A 216 10.20 -3.77 -5.89
N ASP A 217 9.68 -2.71 -6.51
CA ASP A 217 8.32 -2.24 -6.27
C ASP A 217 7.27 -3.19 -6.85
N ILE A 218 7.58 -3.81 -7.99
CA ILE A 218 6.67 -4.74 -8.69
C ILE A 218 6.99 -6.22 -8.46
N GLU A 219 8.16 -6.57 -7.91
CA GLU A 219 8.63 -7.95 -7.73
C GLU A 219 7.58 -8.87 -7.07
N LYS A 220 7.00 -8.43 -5.95
CA LYS A 220 5.95 -9.17 -5.23
C LYS A 220 4.65 -9.37 -6.02
N PHE A 221 4.43 -8.56 -7.06
CA PHE A 221 3.24 -8.61 -7.92
C PHE A 221 3.49 -9.36 -9.22
N ILE A 222 4.73 -9.69 -9.59
CA ILE A 222 5.06 -10.45 -10.80
C ILE A 222 4.20 -11.73 -10.95
N PRO A 223 4.01 -12.58 -9.91
CA PRO A 223 3.17 -13.75 -10.05
C PRO A 223 1.72 -13.42 -10.43
N GLU A 224 1.17 -12.31 -9.91
CA GLU A 224 -0.19 -11.88 -10.19
C GLU A 224 -0.31 -11.21 -11.57
N LEU A 225 0.74 -10.50 -12.02
CA LEU A 225 0.86 -9.98 -13.38
C LEU A 225 0.87 -11.10 -14.42
N ILE A 226 1.64 -12.17 -14.19
CA ILE A 226 1.70 -13.34 -15.07
C ILE A 226 0.34 -14.05 -15.12
N LYS A 227 -0.34 -14.21 -13.96
CA LYS A 227 -1.71 -14.74 -13.93
C LYS A 227 -2.67 -13.87 -14.74
N CYS A 228 -2.56 -12.54 -14.66
CA CYS A 228 -3.36 -11.62 -15.46
C CYS A 228 -3.14 -11.79 -16.98
N ILE A 229 -1.90 -12.04 -17.40
CA ILE A 229 -1.58 -12.33 -18.81
C ILE A 229 -2.28 -13.62 -19.26
N ALA A 230 -2.25 -14.67 -18.42
CA ALA A 230 -2.91 -15.94 -18.68
C ALA A 230 -4.45 -15.87 -18.59
N LYS A 231 -4.98 -15.04 -17.69
CA LYS A 231 -6.39 -14.92 -17.32
C LYS A 231 -6.80 -13.45 -17.14
N PRO A 232 -7.36 -12.82 -18.19
CA PRO A 232 -7.74 -11.41 -18.15
C PRO A 232 -8.83 -11.07 -17.11
N GLU A 233 -9.58 -12.06 -16.63
CA GLU A 233 -10.59 -11.90 -15.56
C GLU A 233 -10.02 -11.39 -14.22
N ASN A 234 -8.70 -11.54 -14.00
CA ASN A 234 -8.03 -11.07 -12.78
C ASN A 234 -7.66 -9.57 -12.82
N VAL A 235 -7.80 -8.90 -13.97
CA VAL A 235 -7.37 -7.51 -14.18
C VAL A 235 -7.91 -6.55 -13.10
N PRO A 236 -9.21 -6.58 -12.73
CA PRO A 236 -9.73 -5.68 -11.70
C PRO A 236 -9.04 -5.82 -10.34
N GLU A 237 -8.81 -7.05 -9.88
CA GLU A 237 -8.17 -7.29 -8.57
C GLU A 237 -6.68 -6.92 -8.63
N THR A 238 -5.97 -7.25 -9.71
CA THR A 238 -4.54 -6.90 -9.86
C THR A 238 -4.34 -5.39 -9.95
N VAL A 239 -5.20 -4.64 -10.67
CA VAL A 239 -5.18 -3.17 -10.68
C VAL A 239 -5.46 -2.61 -9.28
N HIS A 240 -6.39 -3.22 -8.53
CA HIS A 240 -6.70 -2.78 -7.17
C HIS A 240 -5.52 -2.99 -6.21
N LEU A 241 -4.84 -4.13 -6.30
CA LEU A 241 -3.64 -4.45 -5.51
C LEU A 241 -2.49 -3.49 -5.83
N LEU A 242 -2.24 -3.24 -7.12
CA LEU A 242 -1.16 -2.35 -7.56
C LEU A 242 -1.42 -0.89 -7.23
N GLY A 243 -2.69 -0.46 -7.15
CA GLY A 243 -3.05 0.93 -6.84
C GLY A 243 -2.57 1.43 -5.47
N ALA A 244 -2.23 0.53 -4.54
CA ALA A 244 -1.65 0.87 -3.23
C ALA A 244 -0.11 0.73 -3.18
N THR A 245 0.53 0.39 -4.30
CA THR A 245 1.98 0.17 -4.38
C THR A 245 2.73 1.48 -4.32
N THR A 246 3.84 1.47 -3.60
CA THR A 246 4.81 2.57 -3.56
C THR A 246 5.82 2.33 -4.67
N PHE A 247 5.84 3.17 -5.70
CA PHE A 247 6.86 3.15 -6.74
C PHE A 247 7.99 4.11 -6.33
N VAL A 248 9.18 3.59 -6.14
CA VAL A 248 10.38 4.27 -5.63
C VAL A 248 11.52 4.11 -6.62
N THR A 249 11.68 2.89 -7.13
CA THR A 249 12.68 2.53 -8.12
C THR A 249 12.34 3.14 -9.47
N ASP A 250 13.35 3.61 -10.18
CA ASP A 250 13.19 4.11 -11.54
C ASP A 250 12.58 3.05 -12.46
N VAL A 251 11.79 3.53 -13.42
CA VAL A 251 11.00 2.68 -14.29
C VAL A 251 11.69 2.55 -15.63
N HIS A 252 12.31 1.38 -15.85
CA HIS A 252 12.95 1.00 -17.11
C HIS A 252 12.00 0.21 -18.02
N GLU A 253 12.43 -0.04 -19.27
CA GLU A 253 11.63 -0.72 -20.29
C GLU A 253 11.08 -2.10 -19.88
N PRO A 254 11.84 -2.98 -19.18
CA PRO A 254 11.33 -4.28 -18.75
C PRO A 254 10.14 -4.18 -17.78
N THR A 255 10.16 -3.18 -16.89
CA THR A 255 9.04 -2.87 -15.97
C THR A 255 7.81 -2.41 -16.74
N LEU A 256 7.98 -1.52 -17.73
CA LEU A 256 6.86 -1.10 -18.59
C LEU A 256 6.31 -2.26 -19.43
N ALA A 257 7.18 -3.15 -19.93
CA ALA A 257 6.77 -4.27 -20.77
C ALA A 257 5.80 -5.23 -20.07
N ILE A 258 5.95 -5.45 -18.76
CA ILE A 258 5.03 -6.27 -17.97
C ILE A 258 3.81 -5.49 -17.45
N MET A 259 3.97 -4.19 -17.14
CA MET A 259 2.91 -3.36 -16.56
C MET A 259 1.91 -2.84 -17.60
N VAL A 260 2.37 -2.40 -18.77
CA VAL A 260 1.53 -1.77 -19.79
C VAL A 260 0.40 -2.67 -20.29
N PRO A 261 0.60 -3.98 -20.56
CA PRO A 261 -0.50 -4.87 -20.95
C PRO A 261 -1.61 -4.97 -19.91
N LEU A 262 -1.28 -4.92 -18.60
CA LEU A 262 -2.28 -4.85 -17.54
C LEU A 262 -3.02 -3.51 -17.58
N LEU A 263 -2.28 -2.40 -17.66
CA LEU A 263 -2.85 -1.05 -17.62
C LEU A 263 -3.74 -0.77 -18.83
N GLU A 264 -3.36 -1.24 -20.01
CA GLU A 264 -4.17 -1.17 -21.23
C GLU A 264 -5.53 -1.88 -21.02
N ARG A 265 -5.51 -3.09 -20.44
CA ARG A 265 -6.75 -3.82 -20.10
C ARG A 265 -7.55 -3.12 -19.01
N GLY A 266 -6.90 -2.61 -17.96
CA GLY A 266 -7.52 -1.88 -16.86
C GLY A 266 -8.16 -0.56 -17.31
N LEU A 267 -7.57 0.14 -18.28
CA LEU A 267 -8.16 1.33 -18.90
C LEU A 267 -9.35 0.98 -19.81
N ALA A 268 -9.40 -0.25 -20.35
CA ALA A 268 -10.50 -0.74 -21.18
C ALA A 268 -11.64 -1.40 -20.37
N GLU A 269 -11.49 -1.56 -19.05
CA GLU A 269 -12.48 -2.19 -18.18
C GLU A 269 -13.84 -1.49 -18.18
N ARG A 270 -14.90 -2.17 -17.73
CA ARG A 270 -16.25 -1.57 -17.67
C ARG A 270 -16.43 -0.66 -16.47
N ASP A 271 -15.82 -1.02 -15.34
CA ASP A 271 -15.94 -0.28 -14.10
C ASP A 271 -15.09 1.00 -14.12
N THR A 272 -15.74 2.15 -13.87
CA THR A 272 -15.08 3.47 -13.83
C THR A 272 -14.05 3.54 -12.70
N ALA A 273 -14.26 2.84 -11.58
CA ALA A 273 -13.30 2.80 -10.48
C ALA A 273 -11.99 2.13 -10.90
N ILE A 274 -12.04 1.06 -11.71
CA ILE A 274 -10.85 0.36 -12.22
C ILE A 274 -10.13 1.20 -13.26
N LYS A 275 -10.86 1.84 -14.19
CA LYS A 275 -10.26 2.79 -15.14
C LYS A 275 -9.51 3.92 -14.46
N ARG A 276 -10.12 4.51 -13.42
CA ARG A 276 -9.50 5.56 -12.61
C ARG A 276 -8.22 5.05 -11.95
N LYS A 277 -8.25 3.88 -11.33
CA LYS A 277 -7.06 3.27 -10.69
C LYS A 277 -5.96 2.96 -11.70
N ALA A 278 -6.30 2.43 -12.87
CA ALA A 278 -5.33 2.19 -13.93
C ALA A 278 -4.68 3.50 -14.39
N ALA A 279 -5.47 4.58 -14.58
CA ALA A 279 -4.94 5.90 -14.92
C ALA A 279 -4.01 6.47 -13.83
N VAL A 280 -4.37 6.27 -12.56
CA VAL A 280 -3.52 6.62 -11.42
C VAL A 280 -2.20 5.84 -11.48
N ILE A 281 -2.22 4.52 -11.65
CA ILE A 281 -0.97 3.73 -11.74
C ILE A 281 -0.09 4.21 -12.90
N VAL A 282 -0.67 4.48 -14.08
CA VAL A 282 0.06 5.05 -15.22
C VAL A 282 0.74 6.37 -14.83
N ASP A 283 0.02 7.28 -14.17
CA ASP A 283 0.57 8.55 -13.73
C ASP A 283 1.81 8.34 -12.84
N ASN A 284 1.69 7.60 -11.72
CA ASN A 284 2.79 7.49 -10.75
C ASN A 284 3.99 6.70 -11.28
N MET A 285 3.74 5.65 -12.05
CA MET A 285 4.80 4.84 -12.64
C MET A 285 5.56 5.66 -13.69
N CYS A 286 4.86 6.33 -14.61
CA CYS A 286 5.52 7.07 -15.68
C CYS A 286 6.22 8.35 -15.19
N LYS A 287 5.86 8.88 -14.02
CA LYS A 287 6.61 9.96 -13.35
C LYS A 287 8.06 9.58 -12.99
N LEU A 288 8.37 8.29 -12.88
CA LEU A 288 9.68 7.73 -12.53
C LEU A 288 10.47 7.25 -13.76
N VAL A 289 10.05 7.64 -14.96
CA VAL A 289 10.78 7.38 -16.19
C VAL A 289 11.69 8.58 -16.46
N GLU A 290 12.99 8.35 -16.44
CA GLU A 290 14.00 9.42 -16.62
C GLU A 290 14.26 9.74 -18.10
N ASP A 291 14.23 8.73 -18.97
CA ASP A 291 14.49 8.87 -20.40
C ASP A 291 13.19 8.73 -21.21
N PRO A 292 12.81 9.74 -22.02
CA PRO A 292 11.64 9.68 -22.90
C PRO A 292 11.62 8.47 -23.85
N GLN A 293 12.79 7.92 -24.23
CA GLN A 293 12.89 6.74 -25.10
C GLN A 293 12.28 5.49 -24.46
N ILE A 294 12.42 5.33 -23.13
CA ILE A 294 11.92 4.18 -22.39
C ILE A 294 10.40 4.02 -22.53
N VAL A 295 9.65 5.14 -22.50
CA VAL A 295 8.19 5.12 -22.62
C VAL A 295 7.70 5.18 -24.07
N ALA A 296 8.56 5.59 -25.02
CA ALA A 296 8.18 5.89 -26.40
C ALA A 296 7.46 4.71 -27.10
N ALA A 297 7.93 3.49 -26.90
CA ALA A 297 7.33 2.27 -27.46
C ALA A 297 5.92 1.94 -26.89
N PHE A 298 5.59 2.49 -25.72
CA PHE A 298 4.35 2.21 -24.99
C PHE A 298 3.31 3.34 -25.10
N LEU A 299 3.71 4.55 -25.49
CA LEU A 299 2.80 5.69 -25.73
C LEU A 299 1.64 5.35 -26.68
N PRO A 300 1.84 4.63 -27.82
CA PRO A 300 0.75 4.26 -28.73
C PRO A 300 -0.33 3.38 -28.08
N LYS A 301 -0.04 2.67 -26.99
CA LYS A 301 -0.99 1.82 -26.28
C LYS A 301 -1.74 2.59 -25.18
N LEU A 302 -1.02 3.41 -24.41
CA LEU A 302 -1.58 4.09 -23.23
C LEU A 302 -2.36 5.36 -23.58
N MET A 303 -1.80 6.23 -24.44
CA MET A 303 -2.38 7.55 -24.70
C MET A 303 -3.76 7.49 -25.35
N PRO A 304 -4.03 6.64 -26.36
CA PRO A 304 -5.38 6.52 -26.92
C PRO A 304 -6.41 6.05 -25.90
N ALA A 305 -6.05 5.11 -25.02
CA ALA A 305 -6.94 4.59 -23.98
C ALA A 305 -7.28 5.66 -22.92
N LEU A 306 -6.29 6.42 -22.46
CA LEU A 306 -6.50 7.54 -21.54
C LEU A 306 -7.33 8.66 -22.18
N THR A 307 -7.04 9.02 -23.43
CA THR A 307 -7.78 10.07 -24.17
C THR A 307 -9.26 9.67 -24.29
N LYS A 308 -9.54 8.43 -24.70
CA LYS A 308 -10.90 7.89 -24.77
C LYS A 308 -11.61 7.93 -23.42
N ASN A 309 -10.93 7.58 -22.33
CA ASN A 309 -11.53 7.62 -20.99
C ASN A 309 -11.78 9.06 -20.51
N TYR A 310 -10.87 9.99 -20.78
CA TYR A 310 -11.04 11.41 -20.45
C TYR A 310 -12.28 12.02 -21.12
N GLU A 311 -12.53 11.67 -22.39
CA GLU A 311 -13.68 12.18 -23.16
C GLU A 311 -15.02 11.55 -22.74
N ASN A 312 -15.03 10.27 -22.33
CA ASN A 312 -16.25 9.49 -22.16
C ASN A 312 -16.70 9.25 -20.70
N MET A 313 -15.83 9.43 -19.71
CA MET A 313 -16.20 9.18 -18.31
C MET A 313 -17.09 10.29 -17.76
N ALA A 314 -18.23 9.92 -17.15
CA ALA A 314 -19.14 10.89 -16.54
C ALA A 314 -18.59 11.46 -15.22
N ASP A 315 -17.91 10.62 -14.44
CA ASP A 315 -17.37 10.98 -13.13
C ASP A 315 -16.26 12.05 -13.24
N PRO A 316 -16.45 13.25 -12.66
CA PRO A 316 -15.45 14.33 -12.71
C PRO A 316 -14.10 13.94 -12.12
N GLU A 317 -14.08 13.19 -11.01
CA GLU A 317 -12.84 12.77 -10.35
C GLU A 317 -12.04 11.81 -11.25
N ALA A 318 -12.69 10.78 -11.79
CA ALA A 318 -12.06 9.85 -12.72
C ALA A 318 -11.49 10.54 -13.97
N ARG A 319 -12.21 11.53 -14.52
CA ARG A 319 -11.71 12.36 -15.62
C ARG A 319 -10.48 13.15 -15.23
N GLU A 320 -10.46 13.77 -14.06
CA GLU A 320 -9.32 14.55 -13.58
C GLU A 320 -8.07 13.67 -13.43
N LYS A 321 -8.18 12.51 -12.78
CA LYS A 321 -7.05 11.57 -12.64
C LYS A 321 -6.56 11.04 -13.99
N THR A 322 -7.48 10.80 -14.92
CA THR A 322 -7.12 10.39 -16.30
C THR A 322 -6.40 11.49 -17.05
N LYS A 323 -6.79 12.76 -16.84
CA LYS A 323 -6.09 13.92 -17.38
C LYS A 323 -4.68 14.03 -16.79
N GLN A 324 -4.51 13.86 -15.48
CA GLN A 324 -3.20 13.88 -14.82
C GLN A 324 -2.25 12.81 -15.42
N GLY A 325 -2.72 11.57 -15.59
CA GLY A 325 -1.93 10.53 -16.26
C GLY A 325 -1.59 10.85 -17.71
N LEU A 326 -2.51 11.46 -18.46
CA LEU A 326 -2.26 11.90 -19.84
C LEU A 326 -1.21 13.02 -19.92
N ASP A 327 -1.30 14.01 -19.03
CA ASP A 327 -0.37 15.15 -18.97
C ASP A 327 1.04 14.67 -18.56
N THR A 328 1.13 13.73 -17.63
CA THR A 328 2.39 13.05 -17.26
C THR A 328 3.01 12.34 -18.46
N LEU A 329 2.26 11.50 -19.18
CA LEU A 329 2.78 10.79 -20.36
C LEU A 329 3.27 11.75 -21.45
N LYS A 330 2.55 12.86 -21.68
CA LYS A 330 2.98 13.88 -22.65
C LYS A 330 4.32 14.50 -22.27
N ARG A 331 4.49 14.86 -21.00
CA ARG A 331 5.72 15.47 -20.48
C ARG A 331 6.90 14.50 -20.50
N VAL A 332 6.70 13.31 -19.93
CA VAL A 332 7.75 12.29 -19.79
C VAL A 332 8.14 11.71 -21.14
N GLY A 333 7.15 11.40 -21.99
CA GLY A 333 7.38 10.88 -23.32
C GLY A 333 7.76 11.93 -24.36
N ALA A 334 8.08 13.17 -23.96
CA ALA A 334 8.44 14.28 -24.85
C ALA A 334 7.53 14.39 -26.10
N VAL A 335 6.22 14.20 -25.90
CA VAL A 335 5.24 14.15 -27.00
C VAL A 335 5.12 15.53 -27.62
N LYS A 336 5.21 15.62 -28.94
CA LYS A 336 5.19 16.89 -29.66
C LYS A 336 3.80 17.54 -29.56
N GLU A 337 3.74 18.85 -29.76
CA GLU A 337 2.48 19.63 -29.68
C GLU A 337 1.40 19.15 -30.65
N ASP A 338 1.78 18.54 -31.78
CA ASP A 338 0.86 17.94 -32.76
C ASP A 338 0.30 16.57 -32.31
N GLY A 339 0.73 16.06 -31.16
CA GLY A 339 0.37 14.75 -30.62
C GLY A 339 1.21 13.59 -31.18
N SER A 340 2.21 13.86 -32.03
CA SER A 340 3.10 12.81 -32.52
C SER A 340 4.10 12.38 -31.46
N PHE A 341 4.33 11.07 -31.36
CA PHE A 341 5.29 10.48 -30.43
C PHE A 341 6.73 10.75 -30.88
N PRO A 342 7.70 10.87 -29.96
CA PRO A 342 9.11 10.88 -30.33
C PRO A 342 9.44 9.64 -31.16
N LYS A 343 10.38 9.78 -32.09
CA LYS A 343 10.91 8.60 -32.80
C LYS A 343 11.71 7.78 -31.79
N ILE A 344 11.37 6.49 -31.73
CA ILE A 344 12.13 5.50 -30.96
C ILE A 344 13.56 5.50 -31.50
N ASP A 345 14.53 5.58 -30.59
CA ASP A 345 15.93 5.43 -30.96
C ASP A 345 16.18 4.00 -31.46
N ASN A 346 16.77 3.89 -32.64
CA ASN A 346 17.08 2.62 -33.29
C ASN A 346 18.60 2.44 -33.42
N ALA A 347 19.42 3.19 -32.67
CA ALA A 347 20.88 3.14 -32.76
C ALA A 347 21.42 1.71 -32.53
N GLY A 348 20.87 0.98 -31.56
CA GLY A 348 21.27 -0.40 -31.25
C GLY A 348 20.64 -1.48 -32.13
N GLU A 349 19.77 -1.14 -33.10
CA GLU A 349 19.16 -2.12 -33.99
C GLU A 349 20.16 -2.65 -35.02
N ILE A 350 20.12 -3.97 -35.29
CA ILE A 350 21.02 -4.61 -36.28
C ILE A 350 20.89 -3.92 -37.65
N ALA A 351 19.67 -3.55 -38.05
CA ALA A 351 19.39 -2.87 -39.31
C ALA A 351 20.02 -1.48 -39.42
N THR A 352 20.33 -0.82 -38.29
CA THR A 352 21.01 0.48 -38.24
C THR A 352 22.53 0.32 -38.26
N VAL A 353 23.05 -0.68 -37.53
CA VAL A 353 24.50 -0.89 -37.38
C VAL A 353 25.13 -1.55 -38.62
N VAL A 354 24.43 -2.50 -39.28
CA VAL A 354 24.95 -3.21 -40.46
C VAL A 354 25.40 -2.27 -41.59
N PRO A 355 24.60 -1.26 -42.02
CA PRO A 355 25.03 -0.31 -43.04
C PRO A 355 26.29 0.47 -42.65
N ILE A 356 26.40 0.89 -41.38
CA ILE A 356 27.56 1.63 -40.86
C ILE A 356 28.81 0.75 -40.96
N LEU A 357 28.71 -0.51 -40.49
CA LEU A 357 29.83 -1.45 -40.52
C LEU A 357 30.26 -1.79 -41.96
N LYS A 358 29.30 -2.04 -42.87
CA LYS A 358 29.59 -2.29 -44.30
C LYS A 358 30.36 -1.12 -44.93
N GLU A 359 29.95 0.11 -44.62
CA GLU A 359 30.62 1.31 -45.10
C GLU A 359 32.06 1.41 -44.58
N ILE A 360 32.29 1.16 -43.28
CA ILE A 360 33.63 1.19 -42.66
C ILE A 360 34.56 0.15 -43.32
N ILE A 361 34.05 -1.06 -43.57
CA ILE A 361 34.84 -2.16 -44.16
C ILE A 361 35.21 -1.83 -45.62
N GLU A 362 34.23 -1.42 -46.44
CA GLU A 362 34.44 -1.13 -47.87
C GLU A 362 35.40 0.05 -48.15
N GLN A 363 35.67 0.90 -47.16
CA GLN A 363 36.65 1.99 -47.30
C GLN A 363 38.08 1.48 -47.55
N LYS A 364 38.48 0.37 -46.90
CA LYS A 364 39.82 -0.22 -47.05
C LYS A 364 39.83 -1.61 -47.70
N HIS A 365 38.76 -2.38 -47.53
CA HIS A 365 38.68 -3.80 -47.92
C HIS A 365 37.56 -4.02 -48.94
N LYS A 366 37.73 -3.45 -50.15
CA LYS A 366 36.71 -3.49 -51.20
C LYS A 366 36.33 -4.92 -51.59
N GLY A 367 35.04 -5.24 -51.56
CA GLY A 367 34.51 -6.55 -51.91
C GLY A 367 34.58 -7.60 -50.80
N ALA A 368 35.16 -7.28 -49.64
CA ALA A 368 35.18 -8.19 -48.49
C ALA A 368 33.77 -8.45 -47.93
N VAL A 369 32.86 -7.48 -48.07
CA VAL A 369 31.48 -7.58 -47.58
C VAL A 369 30.69 -8.71 -48.24
N ALA A 370 30.93 -8.99 -49.54
CA ALA A 370 30.11 -9.90 -50.34
C ALA A 370 30.11 -11.36 -49.84
N LYS A 371 31.15 -11.78 -49.11
CA LYS A 371 31.26 -13.13 -48.52
C LYS A 371 31.02 -13.16 -47.01
N ALA A 372 30.91 -11.99 -46.36
CA ALA A 372 30.96 -11.85 -44.91
C ALA A 372 29.63 -11.41 -44.29
N ASP A 373 28.51 -11.40 -45.03
CA ASP A 373 27.20 -10.93 -44.55
C ASP A 373 26.79 -11.54 -43.19
N THR A 374 26.92 -12.86 -43.02
CA THR A 374 26.60 -13.54 -41.75
C THR A 374 27.45 -13.03 -40.58
N VAL A 375 28.74 -12.76 -40.81
CA VAL A 375 29.65 -12.27 -39.77
C VAL A 375 29.37 -10.79 -39.49
N ILE A 376 29.02 -10.00 -40.51
CA ILE A 376 28.65 -8.59 -40.37
C ILE A 376 27.38 -8.45 -39.53
N ASP A 377 26.35 -9.25 -39.80
CA ASP A 377 25.11 -9.25 -39.00
C ASP A 377 25.39 -9.63 -37.54
N TYR A 378 26.32 -10.57 -37.31
CA TYR A 378 26.75 -10.99 -35.98
C TYR A 378 27.47 -9.87 -35.21
N VAL A 379 28.44 -9.21 -35.85
CA VAL A 379 29.17 -8.09 -35.23
C VAL A 379 28.22 -6.90 -35.00
N ALA A 380 27.28 -6.67 -35.91
CA ALA A 380 26.26 -5.65 -35.74
C ALA A 380 25.30 -5.94 -34.57
N ALA A 381 24.96 -7.21 -34.32
CA ALA A 381 24.20 -7.63 -33.15
C ALA A 381 24.96 -7.34 -31.84
N ILE A 382 26.26 -7.69 -31.79
CA ILE A 382 27.14 -7.40 -30.65
C ILE A 382 27.23 -5.90 -30.40
N ALA A 383 27.57 -5.11 -31.42
CA ALA A 383 27.67 -3.66 -31.33
C ALA A 383 26.33 -3.03 -30.92
N GLY A 384 25.22 -3.52 -31.47
CA GLY A 384 23.88 -3.09 -31.11
C GLY A 384 23.54 -3.36 -29.64
N GLN A 385 24.00 -4.47 -29.08
CA GLN A 385 23.83 -4.77 -27.65
C GLN A 385 24.66 -3.83 -26.77
N LEU A 386 25.93 -3.58 -27.14
CA LEU A 386 26.80 -2.65 -26.41
C LEU A 386 26.25 -1.21 -26.41
N ILE A 387 25.59 -0.79 -27.50
CA ILE A 387 24.92 0.52 -27.59
C ILE A 387 23.75 0.60 -26.61
N ASP A 388 22.88 -0.42 -26.56
CA ASP A 388 21.72 -0.44 -25.64
C ASP A 388 22.16 -0.49 -24.17
N GLU A 389 23.25 -1.21 -23.88
CA GLU A 389 23.88 -1.24 -22.55
C GLU A 389 24.64 0.05 -22.20
N LYS A 390 24.68 1.02 -23.13
CA LYS A 390 25.42 2.27 -23.00
C LYS A 390 26.92 2.06 -22.70
N ILE A 391 27.49 0.93 -23.12
CA ILE A 391 28.92 0.64 -22.98
C ILE A 391 29.67 1.47 -24.01
N THR A 392 30.37 2.50 -23.54
CA THR A 392 31.11 3.41 -24.41
C THR A 392 32.61 3.16 -24.39
N ASP A 393 33.16 2.35 -23.49
CA ASP A 393 34.60 2.16 -23.34
C ASP A 393 35.26 1.38 -24.50
N GLU A 394 36.42 1.84 -24.98
CA GLU A 394 37.17 1.18 -26.07
C GLU A 394 37.51 -0.30 -25.75
N PRO A 395 38.02 -0.66 -24.55
CA PRO A 395 38.40 -2.04 -24.25
C PRO A 395 37.27 -3.05 -24.40
N ASP A 396 36.03 -2.68 -24.05
CA ASP A 396 34.87 -3.58 -24.13
C ASP A 396 34.42 -3.81 -25.56
N TRP A 397 34.44 -2.77 -26.40
CA TRP A 397 34.18 -2.92 -27.83
C TRP A 397 35.23 -3.79 -28.50
N VAL A 398 36.50 -3.58 -28.14
CA VAL A 398 37.63 -4.36 -28.69
C VAL A 398 37.52 -5.82 -28.31
N SER A 399 37.27 -6.13 -27.03
CA SER A 399 37.20 -7.52 -26.53
C SER A 399 36.04 -8.31 -27.15
N ASN A 400 34.92 -7.65 -27.48
CA ASN A 400 33.73 -8.30 -28.01
C ASN A 400 33.66 -8.39 -29.53
N THR A 401 34.31 -7.48 -30.28
CA THR A 401 34.13 -7.40 -31.75
C THR A 401 35.35 -7.78 -32.56
N VAL A 402 36.57 -7.58 -32.04
CA VAL A 402 37.80 -7.65 -32.85
C VAL A 402 38.07 -9.05 -33.39
N GLU A 403 37.86 -10.10 -32.59
CA GLU A 403 38.10 -11.48 -33.05
C GLU A 403 37.22 -11.89 -34.23
N TYR A 404 35.97 -11.41 -34.28
CA TYR A 404 35.09 -11.62 -35.43
C TYR A 404 35.52 -10.77 -36.63
N LEU A 405 35.89 -9.51 -36.39
CA LEU A 405 36.36 -8.60 -37.44
C LEU A 405 37.65 -9.06 -38.11
N LYS A 406 38.55 -9.73 -37.38
CA LYS A 406 39.77 -10.35 -37.93
C LYS A 406 39.47 -11.28 -39.10
N THR A 407 38.34 -11.99 -39.06
CA THR A 407 37.95 -12.92 -40.13
C THR A 407 37.61 -12.20 -41.44
N ILE A 408 37.26 -10.92 -41.38
CA ILE A 408 36.88 -10.10 -42.54
C ILE A 408 38.04 -9.24 -43.05
N VAL A 409 38.70 -8.50 -42.15
CA VAL A 409 39.69 -7.46 -42.51
C VAL A 409 41.14 -7.81 -42.14
N GLY A 410 41.36 -8.95 -41.49
CA GLY A 410 42.66 -9.37 -40.98
C GLY A 410 43.07 -8.67 -39.68
N GLU A 411 44.12 -9.19 -39.04
CA GLU A 411 44.58 -8.75 -37.71
C GLU A 411 45.02 -7.28 -37.66
N ALA A 412 45.63 -6.78 -38.73
CA ALA A 412 46.20 -5.43 -38.78
C ALA A 412 45.15 -4.30 -38.72
N ASP A 413 43.94 -4.52 -39.28
CA ASP A 413 42.91 -3.50 -39.38
C ASP A 413 41.73 -3.71 -38.42
N ALA A 414 41.55 -4.92 -37.85
CA ALA A 414 40.37 -5.28 -37.05
C ALA A 414 40.11 -4.33 -35.86
N LYS A 415 41.17 -3.97 -35.10
CA LYS A 415 41.05 -3.02 -33.98
C LYS A 415 40.62 -1.63 -34.46
N ALA A 416 41.14 -1.16 -35.59
CA ALA A 416 40.80 0.15 -36.14
C ALA A 416 39.35 0.21 -36.64
N VAL A 417 38.86 -0.89 -37.23
CA VAL A 417 37.46 -1.01 -37.65
C VAL A 417 36.52 -1.01 -36.44
N ALA A 418 36.83 -1.77 -35.39
CA ALA A 418 36.05 -1.80 -34.14
C ALA A 418 35.92 -0.41 -33.50
N GLU A 419 37.04 0.31 -33.39
CA GLU A 419 37.07 1.65 -32.81
C GLU A 419 36.32 2.69 -33.67
N THR A 420 36.38 2.55 -35.00
CA THR A 420 35.61 3.40 -35.91
C THR A 420 34.12 3.10 -35.80
N LEU A 421 33.73 1.84 -35.63
CA LEU A 421 32.35 1.43 -35.43
C LEU A 421 31.79 2.02 -34.13
N ARG A 422 32.51 1.87 -33.01
CA ARG A 422 32.15 2.46 -31.70
C ARG A 422 31.83 3.95 -31.83
N LYS A 423 32.76 4.72 -32.41
CA LYS A 423 32.63 6.17 -32.59
C LYS A 423 31.48 6.58 -33.51
N ARG A 424 31.18 5.78 -34.55
CA ARG A 424 30.13 6.10 -35.52
C ARG A 424 28.74 5.62 -35.11
N ALA A 425 28.66 4.56 -34.31
CA ALA A 425 27.41 3.89 -33.99
C ALA A 425 26.83 4.33 -32.62
N SER A 426 27.65 4.85 -31.69
CA SER A 426 27.18 5.33 -30.38
C SER A 426 26.85 6.84 -30.41
N PRO A 427 25.56 7.24 -30.35
CA PRO A 427 25.19 8.64 -30.18
C PRO A 427 25.42 9.14 -28.73
N GLY A 428 25.94 10.37 -28.56
CA GLY A 428 25.81 11.12 -27.30
C GLY A 428 26.85 10.89 -26.20
N ILE A 429 28.15 10.76 -26.53
CA ILE A 429 29.24 10.86 -25.52
C ILE A 429 29.29 12.32 -25.01
N GLU A 430 28.39 12.67 -24.10
CA GLU A 430 28.41 13.91 -23.30
C GLU A 430 28.64 13.53 -21.84
N ASP A 431 29.67 14.11 -21.24
CA ASP A 431 30.11 13.89 -19.85
C ASP A 431 28.98 14.26 -18.85
N GLU A 432 28.62 13.35 -17.95
CA GLU A 432 27.77 13.68 -16.80
C GLU A 432 28.47 14.72 -15.90
N PRO A 433 27.76 15.77 -15.42
CA PRO A 433 28.35 16.76 -14.53
C PRO A 433 28.67 16.17 -13.15
N GLU A 434 29.94 16.26 -12.72
CA GLU A 434 30.40 15.92 -11.36
C GLU A 434 29.59 16.65 -10.28
N ALA A 435 29.09 15.90 -9.27
CA ALA A 435 28.42 16.46 -8.10
C ALA A 435 29.42 17.15 -7.14
N GLU A 436 29.06 18.32 -6.60
CA GLU A 436 29.92 19.09 -5.67
C GLU A 436 30.24 18.31 -4.36
N PRO A 437 31.50 18.36 -3.88
CA PRO A 437 31.92 17.69 -2.64
C PRO A 437 31.42 18.43 -1.38
N ASP A 438 30.85 17.68 -0.43
CA ASP A 438 30.37 18.19 0.86
C ASP A 438 31.45 17.94 1.95
N GLU A 439 31.96 19.04 2.54
CA GLU A 439 33.22 19.20 3.32
C GLU A 439 33.26 18.55 4.72
N GLU A 440 32.22 17.86 5.17
CA GLU A 440 32.23 17.30 6.53
C GLU A 440 33.06 16.00 6.60
N GLU A 441 33.91 15.86 7.63
CA GLU A 441 34.62 14.63 7.98
C GLU A 441 33.67 13.55 8.55
N GLY A 442 33.96 12.27 8.32
CA GLY A 442 33.20 11.12 8.86
C GLY A 442 32.85 10.07 7.79
N GLU A 443 32.75 8.80 8.21
CA GLU A 443 32.36 7.68 7.34
C GLU A 443 30.89 7.81 6.91
N ASP A 444 30.65 7.82 5.60
CA ASP A 444 29.30 7.79 5.04
C ASP A 444 28.73 6.38 5.15
N LEU A 445 27.55 6.28 5.74
CA LEU A 445 26.73 5.06 5.69
C LEU A 445 25.92 4.98 4.41
N CYS A 446 25.54 6.11 3.81
CA CYS A 446 24.93 6.15 2.49
C CYS A 446 25.11 7.53 1.86
N ASN A 447 25.12 7.58 0.53
CA ASN A 447 25.02 8.81 -0.24
C ASN A 447 24.31 8.48 -1.57
N CYS A 448 22.99 8.64 -1.58
CA CYS A 448 22.18 8.23 -2.72
C CYS A 448 21.23 9.32 -3.21
N THR A 449 20.91 9.27 -4.51
CA THR A 449 19.87 10.08 -5.16
C THR A 449 18.77 9.15 -5.61
N PHE A 450 17.52 9.44 -5.26
CA PHE A 450 16.41 8.54 -5.55
C PHE A 450 15.06 9.27 -5.65
N ASN A 451 14.07 8.56 -6.17
CA ASN A 451 12.66 8.97 -6.23
C ASN A 451 11.82 8.18 -5.20
N LEU A 452 10.66 8.70 -4.77
CA LEU A 452 9.73 7.98 -3.87
C LEU A 452 8.29 8.40 -4.18
N ALA A 453 7.43 7.47 -4.56
CA ALA A 453 6.00 7.70 -4.80
C ALA A 453 5.15 6.61 -4.13
N TYR A 454 4.04 6.98 -3.48
CA TYR A 454 3.12 6.05 -2.82
C TYR A 454 1.73 6.08 -3.46
N GLY A 455 1.27 4.96 -4.03
CA GLY A 455 -0.02 4.89 -4.72
C GLY A 455 -0.11 6.00 -5.75
N ALA A 456 -1.11 6.88 -5.61
CA ALA A 456 -1.40 8.07 -6.43
C ALA A 456 -0.48 9.30 -6.25
N LYS A 457 0.51 9.25 -5.35
CA LYS A 457 1.15 10.47 -4.83
C LYS A 457 2.68 10.37 -4.87
N ILE A 458 3.35 11.27 -5.61
CA ILE A 458 4.80 11.48 -5.46
C ILE A 458 5.06 12.05 -4.06
N LEU A 459 6.02 11.46 -3.36
CA LEU A 459 6.50 11.90 -2.05
C LEU A 459 7.86 12.62 -2.19
N LEU A 460 8.79 12.05 -2.95
CA LEU A 460 10.11 12.61 -3.26
C LEU A 460 10.45 12.43 -4.74
N ASN A 461 11.19 13.37 -5.31
CA ASN A 461 11.62 13.36 -6.71
C ASN A 461 13.10 13.77 -6.76
N GLN A 462 13.99 12.90 -7.25
CA GLN A 462 15.44 13.06 -7.40
C GLN A 462 16.09 13.71 -6.18
N THR A 463 15.80 13.18 -5.01
CA THR A 463 16.29 13.73 -3.75
C THR A 463 17.56 13.04 -3.31
N THR A 464 18.47 13.80 -2.72
CA THR A 464 19.71 13.28 -2.14
C THR A 464 19.52 12.93 -0.66
N LEU A 465 20.01 11.77 -0.21
CA LEU A 465 20.08 11.38 1.19
C LEU A 465 21.50 10.91 1.53
N ARG A 466 22.16 11.66 2.42
CA ARG A 466 23.50 11.34 2.93
C ARG A 466 23.48 11.20 4.45
N LEU A 467 23.84 10.02 4.94
CA LEU A 467 23.88 9.67 6.37
C LEU A 467 25.30 9.30 6.77
N LYS A 468 25.71 9.73 7.97
CA LYS A 468 27.03 9.48 8.54
C LYS A 468 26.95 8.62 9.79
N ARG A 469 27.98 7.79 9.98
CA ARG A 469 28.07 6.87 11.12
C ARG A 469 28.06 7.61 12.46
N GLY A 470 27.22 7.15 13.40
CA GLY A 470 27.13 7.63 14.78
C GLY A 470 26.34 8.93 14.97
N GLN A 471 25.72 9.46 13.92
CA GLN A 471 24.93 10.69 14.00
C GLN A 471 23.45 10.41 14.27
N ARG A 472 22.75 11.39 14.87
CA ARG A 472 21.32 11.30 15.19
C ARG A 472 20.52 12.31 14.37
N TYR A 473 19.66 11.83 13.50
CA TYR A 473 18.86 12.61 12.56
C TYR A 473 17.39 12.65 12.99
N GLY A 474 16.79 13.84 12.99
CA GLY A 474 15.34 14.01 13.07
C GLY A 474 14.74 14.13 11.68
N LEU A 475 13.85 13.21 11.30
CA LEU A 475 13.14 13.28 10.02
C LEU A 475 11.84 14.07 10.18
N LEU A 476 11.85 15.33 9.75
CA LEU A 476 10.76 16.28 9.92
C LEU A 476 10.02 16.56 8.62
N GLY A 477 8.72 16.74 8.71
CA GLY A 477 7.86 17.09 7.58
C GLY A 477 6.39 17.05 7.96
N PRO A 478 5.50 17.62 7.14
CA PRO A 478 4.06 17.56 7.36
C PRO A 478 3.53 16.12 7.32
N ASN A 479 2.34 15.88 7.84
CA ASN A 479 1.73 14.55 7.77
C ASN A 479 1.38 14.16 6.35
N GLY A 480 1.62 12.89 6.01
CA GLY A 480 1.45 12.40 4.64
C GLY A 480 2.51 12.90 3.66
N SER A 481 3.63 13.47 4.14
CA SER A 481 4.80 13.77 3.31
C SER A 481 5.57 12.52 2.89
N GLY A 482 5.41 11.41 3.61
CA GLY A 482 6.08 10.14 3.32
C GLY A 482 7.11 9.66 4.33
N LYS A 483 7.21 10.25 5.55
CA LYS A 483 8.23 9.91 6.56
C LYS A 483 8.35 8.39 6.85
N SER A 484 7.27 7.75 7.29
CA SER A 484 7.25 6.30 7.54
C SER A 484 7.45 5.49 6.26
N THR A 485 6.92 5.97 5.12
CA THR A 485 7.12 5.34 3.81
C THR A 485 8.60 5.31 3.42
N LEU A 486 9.33 6.40 3.64
CA LEU A 486 10.77 6.48 3.42
C LEU A 486 11.54 5.53 4.35
N MET A 487 11.21 5.49 5.65
CA MET A 487 11.86 4.56 6.58
C MET A 487 11.64 3.10 6.19
N ARG A 488 10.42 2.74 5.78
CA ARG A 488 10.13 1.40 5.24
C ARG A 488 10.89 1.11 3.95
N ALA A 489 10.97 2.08 3.04
CA ALA A 489 11.72 1.93 1.79
C ALA A 489 13.23 1.71 2.05
N ILE A 490 13.81 2.40 3.05
CA ILE A 490 15.19 2.18 3.48
C ILE A 490 15.36 0.76 4.05
N ASN A 491 14.50 0.37 5.00
CA ASN A 491 14.59 -0.94 5.66
C ASN A 491 14.40 -2.11 4.68
N ASN A 492 13.56 -1.94 3.67
CA ASN A 492 13.26 -2.95 2.65
C ASN A 492 14.19 -2.86 1.43
N GLU A 493 15.25 -2.05 1.49
CA GLU A 493 16.24 -1.86 0.41
C GLU A 493 15.61 -1.42 -0.93
N GLN A 494 14.52 -0.64 -0.89
CA GLN A 494 13.82 -0.11 -2.07
C GLN A 494 14.37 1.26 -2.52
N VAL A 495 15.14 1.92 -1.67
CA VAL A 495 15.80 3.19 -2.00
C VAL A 495 17.01 2.91 -2.86
N GLU A 496 16.99 3.43 -4.08
CA GLU A 496 18.10 3.31 -5.04
C GLU A 496 19.39 3.94 -4.49
N GLY A 497 20.53 3.28 -4.73
CA GLY A 497 21.84 3.68 -4.22
C GLY A 497 22.04 3.52 -2.71
N PHE A 498 21.03 3.09 -1.94
CA PHE A 498 21.20 2.81 -0.52
C PHE A 498 21.90 1.44 -0.34
N PRO A 499 22.92 1.32 0.53
CA PRO A 499 23.61 0.04 0.75
C PRO A 499 22.69 -1.08 1.20
N LYS A 500 23.00 -2.31 0.81
CA LYS A 500 22.22 -3.49 1.20
C LYS A 500 22.33 -3.76 2.70
N GLN A 501 21.38 -4.51 3.27
CA GLN A 501 21.38 -4.92 4.68
C GLN A 501 22.64 -5.71 5.09
N SER A 502 23.39 -6.27 4.12
CA SER A 502 24.68 -6.93 4.33
C SER A 502 25.85 -5.97 4.56
N GLU A 503 25.74 -4.71 4.13
CA GLU A 503 26.76 -3.67 4.24
C GLU A 503 26.42 -2.67 5.35
N VAL A 504 25.14 -2.28 5.43
CA VAL A 504 24.61 -1.38 6.45
C VAL A 504 23.33 -1.97 7.01
N LYS A 505 23.40 -2.52 8.22
CA LYS A 505 22.26 -3.15 8.87
C LYS A 505 21.30 -2.07 9.38
N THR A 506 20.10 -2.01 8.82
CA THR A 506 19.05 -1.11 9.28
C THR A 506 17.96 -1.90 9.99
N VAL A 507 17.49 -1.38 11.13
CA VAL A 507 16.42 -2.02 11.92
C VAL A 507 15.32 -1.01 12.16
N PHE A 508 14.13 -1.34 11.65
CA PHE A 508 12.94 -0.53 11.85
C PHE A 508 12.18 -0.95 13.11
N VAL A 509 12.08 -0.02 14.06
CA VAL A 509 11.35 -0.20 15.33
C VAL A 509 9.96 0.39 15.16
N GLU A 510 9.01 -0.45 14.73
CA GLU A 510 7.58 -0.13 14.71
C GLU A 510 6.88 -0.63 15.99
N HIS A 511 5.69 -0.09 16.28
CA HIS A 511 4.81 -0.58 17.35
C HIS A 511 4.09 -1.88 16.91
N ASP A 512 4.85 -2.89 16.48
CA ASP A 512 4.35 -4.14 15.89
C ASP A 512 4.05 -5.19 16.97
N LEU A 513 2.98 -4.97 17.73
CA LEU A 513 2.35 -6.06 18.46
C LEU A 513 1.11 -6.48 17.70
N ASP A 514 1.26 -7.53 16.89
CA ASP A 514 0.16 -8.18 16.22
C ASP A 514 -0.83 -8.74 17.25
N ALA A 515 -2.12 -8.68 16.95
CA ALA A 515 -3.16 -9.30 17.79
C ALA A 515 -2.96 -10.82 17.96
N ALA A 516 -2.14 -11.46 17.12
CA ALA A 516 -1.78 -12.86 17.22
C ALA A 516 -0.73 -13.16 18.33
N ASP A 517 0.01 -12.16 18.78
CA ASP A 517 1.11 -12.31 19.76
C ASP A 517 0.60 -12.35 21.23
N THR A 518 -0.71 -12.39 21.44
CA THR A 518 -1.35 -12.11 22.75
C THR A 518 -1.07 -13.15 23.85
N GLU A 519 -0.69 -14.37 23.49
CA GLU A 519 -0.50 -15.48 24.45
C GLU A 519 0.97 -15.73 24.80
N LEU A 520 1.93 -15.10 24.11
CA LEU A 520 3.35 -15.32 24.35
C LEU A 520 3.85 -14.55 25.59
N THR A 521 4.80 -15.14 26.31
CA THR A 521 5.58 -14.44 27.32
C THR A 521 6.56 -13.47 26.66
N VAL A 522 7.03 -12.47 27.39
CA VAL A 522 8.01 -11.49 26.88
C VAL A 522 9.26 -12.18 26.34
N ILE A 523 9.77 -13.20 27.04
CA ILE A 523 10.90 -14.00 26.57
C ILE A 523 10.52 -14.79 25.31
N GLY A 524 9.39 -15.51 25.33
CA GLY A 524 9.00 -16.38 24.22
C GLY A 524 8.79 -15.60 22.92
N TRP A 525 8.27 -14.39 22.99
CA TRP A 525 8.15 -13.51 21.83
C TRP A 525 9.48 -12.94 21.36
N THR A 526 10.38 -12.59 22.28
CA THR A 526 11.73 -12.13 21.90
C THR A 526 12.46 -13.23 21.14
N GLU A 527 12.43 -14.46 21.65
CA GLU A 527 13.02 -15.63 20.99
C GLU A 527 12.39 -15.87 19.60
N MET A 528 11.06 -15.84 19.51
CA MET A 528 10.35 -16.00 18.23
C MET A 528 10.75 -14.94 17.20
N LYS A 529 10.80 -13.66 17.60
CA LYS A 529 11.14 -12.57 16.68
C LYS A 529 12.62 -12.61 16.28
N LEU A 530 13.54 -12.96 17.19
CA LEU A 530 14.96 -13.14 16.85
C LEU A 530 15.14 -14.28 15.83
N ARG A 531 14.46 -15.41 16.01
CA ARG A 531 14.47 -16.50 15.04
C ARG A 531 13.92 -16.08 13.68
N SER A 532 12.91 -15.21 13.63
CA SER A 532 12.34 -14.72 12.38
C SER A 532 13.32 -13.90 11.53
N VAL A 533 14.35 -13.32 12.15
CA VAL A 533 15.44 -12.60 11.49
C VAL A 533 16.75 -13.41 11.42
N GLY A 534 16.69 -14.71 11.72
CA GLY A 534 17.83 -15.62 11.62
C GLY A 534 18.82 -15.59 12.80
N ILE A 535 18.43 -15.00 13.94
CA ILE A 535 19.25 -14.91 15.14
C ILE A 535 18.79 -15.96 16.16
N ASP A 536 19.66 -16.91 16.49
CA ASP A 536 19.43 -17.91 17.53
C ASP A 536 20.30 -17.57 18.76
N THR A 537 19.67 -16.97 19.76
CA THR A 537 20.33 -16.49 20.98
C THR A 537 19.84 -17.30 22.19
N PRO A 538 20.73 -17.79 23.06
CA PRO A 538 20.33 -18.48 24.28
C PRO A 538 19.41 -17.61 25.16
N VAL A 539 18.43 -18.25 25.82
CA VAL A 539 17.46 -17.56 26.69
C VAL A 539 18.15 -16.79 27.82
N GLU A 540 19.28 -17.28 28.30
CA GLU A 540 20.12 -16.65 29.32
C GLU A 540 20.66 -15.29 28.87
N GLU A 541 21.09 -15.17 27.62
CA GLU A 541 21.56 -13.92 27.03
C GLU A 541 20.40 -12.95 26.78
N ILE A 542 19.25 -13.48 26.35
CA ILE A 542 18.00 -12.70 26.23
C ILE A 542 17.63 -12.10 27.59
N LYS A 543 17.61 -12.92 28.64
CA LYS A 543 17.33 -12.47 30.02
C LYS A 543 18.34 -11.42 30.48
N ALA A 544 19.63 -11.63 30.26
CA ALA A 544 20.68 -10.69 30.63
C ALA A 544 20.48 -9.32 29.97
N LYS A 545 20.14 -9.30 28.68
CA LYS A 545 19.90 -8.04 27.96
C LYS A 545 18.63 -7.35 28.41
N LEU A 546 17.56 -8.10 28.66
CA LEU A 546 16.32 -7.54 29.22
C LEU A 546 16.54 -6.95 30.63
N LEU A 547 17.37 -7.59 31.47
CA LEU A 547 17.78 -7.05 32.76
C LEU A 547 18.54 -5.72 32.61
N GLU A 548 19.45 -5.62 31.62
CA GLU A 548 20.17 -4.38 31.29
C GLU A 548 19.22 -3.24 30.88
N PHE A 549 18.14 -3.56 30.16
CA PHE A 549 17.07 -2.63 29.81
C PHE A 549 16.10 -2.32 30.97
N GLY A 550 16.28 -2.98 32.12
CA GLY A 550 15.56 -2.74 33.37
C GLY A 550 14.31 -3.59 33.59
N PHE A 551 14.09 -4.64 32.80
CA PHE A 551 12.97 -5.58 33.02
C PHE A 551 13.17 -6.38 34.32
N LEU A 552 12.08 -6.62 35.05
CA LEU A 552 12.06 -7.54 36.20
C LEU A 552 11.76 -8.97 35.73
N GLU A 553 12.27 -9.97 36.44
CA GLU A 553 12.01 -11.40 36.10
C GLU A 553 10.51 -11.71 36.00
N SER A 554 9.69 -11.16 36.90
CA SER A 554 8.23 -11.33 36.86
C SER A 554 7.56 -10.75 35.61
N GLN A 555 8.15 -9.73 34.99
CA GLN A 555 7.66 -9.15 33.75
C GLN A 555 8.09 -9.99 32.53
N MET A 556 9.25 -10.63 32.60
CA MET A 556 9.79 -11.46 31.52
C MET A 556 8.98 -12.75 31.32
N GLU A 557 8.45 -13.30 32.41
CA GLU A 557 7.59 -14.50 32.42
C GLU A 557 6.11 -14.18 32.18
N GLY A 558 5.72 -12.91 32.34
CA GLY A 558 4.36 -12.44 32.09
C GLY A 558 4.01 -12.38 30.60
N PRO A 559 2.71 -12.38 30.26
CA PRO A 559 2.27 -12.21 28.88
C PRO A 559 2.56 -10.79 28.39
N ILE A 560 2.91 -10.62 27.11
CA ILE A 560 3.25 -9.31 26.53
C ILE A 560 2.09 -8.32 26.62
N THR A 561 0.86 -8.82 26.62
CA THR A 561 -0.36 -8.04 26.80
C THR A 561 -0.42 -7.31 28.14
N SER A 562 0.30 -7.81 29.15
CA SER A 562 0.42 -7.16 30.46
C SER A 562 1.41 -5.99 30.48
N LEU A 563 2.31 -5.88 29.50
CA LEU A 563 3.27 -4.78 29.42
C LEU A 563 2.58 -3.48 29.04
N SER A 564 2.92 -2.39 29.73
CA SER A 564 2.52 -1.05 29.30
C SER A 564 3.18 -0.71 27.96
N GLY A 565 2.62 0.24 27.21
CA GLY A 565 3.22 0.68 25.94
C GLY A 565 4.69 1.10 26.07
N GLY A 566 5.05 1.72 27.20
CA GLY A 566 6.43 2.07 27.47
C GLY A 566 7.38 0.87 27.65
N TRP A 567 6.91 -0.21 28.28
CA TRP A 567 7.67 -1.46 28.37
C TRP A 567 7.76 -2.17 27.02
N LYS A 568 6.73 -2.07 26.19
CA LYS A 568 6.71 -2.63 24.84
C LYS A 568 7.75 -1.93 23.93
N MET A 569 7.89 -0.61 24.03
CA MET A 569 8.94 0.13 23.33
C MET A 569 10.34 -0.28 23.81
N LYS A 570 10.54 -0.41 25.14
CA LYS A 570 11.81 -0.95 25.68
C LYS A 570 12.12 -2.35 25.16
N LEU A 571 11.10 -3.20 25.04
CA LEU A 571 11.24 -4.55 24.50
C LEU A 571 11.66 -4.53 23.02
N ALA A 572 11.02 -3.68 22.22
CA ALA A 572 11.33 -3.52 20.80
C ALA A 572 12.76 -2.99 20.59
N LEU A 573 13.21 -2.04 21.42
CA LEU A 573 14.59 -1.55 21.42
C LEU A 573 15.58 -2.62 21.89
N ALA A 574 15.25 -3.36 22.96
CA ALA A 574 16.09 -4.46 23.44
C ALA A 574 16.28 -5.53 22.35
N ARG A 575 15.20 -5.87 21.63
CA ARG A 575 15.23 -6.74 20.45
C ARG A 575 16.17 -6.18 19.37
N ALA A 576 16.00 -4.90 19.02
CA ALA A 576 16.80 -4.27 17.98
C ALA A 576 18.31 -4.32 18.27
N VAL A 577 18.73 -4.29 19.54
CA VAL A 577 20.15 -4.41 19.89
C VAL A 577 20.75 -5.77 19.51
N PHE A 578 19.98 -6.85 19.57
CA PHE A 578 20.49 -8.18 19.16
C PHE A 578 20.84 -8.25 17.67
N GLU A 579 20.20 -7.43 16.83
CA GLU A 579 20.49 -7.37 15.40
C GLU A 579 21.75 -6.57 15.05
N ASN A 580 22.41 -5.94 16.04
CA ASN A 580 23.58 -5.06 15.86
C ASN A 580 23.43 -4.03 14.72
N PRO A 581 22.40 -3.17 14.77
CA PRO A 581 22.12 -2.21 13.70
C PRO A 581 23.22 -1.15 13.57
N ASP A 582 23.53 -0.77 12.32
CA ASP A 582 24.28 0.44 11.98
C ASP A 582 23.38 1.68 12.01
N ILE A 583 22.10 1.50 11.65
CA ILE A 583 21.07 2.55 11.65
C ILE A 583 19.80 2.04 12.35
N LEU A 584 19.39 2.73 13.42
CA LEU A 584 18.09 2.57 14.07
C LEU A 584 17.07 3.52 13.43
N LEU A 585 16.00 2.97 12.87
CA LEU A 585 14.86 3.73 12.37
C LEU A 585 13.76 3.71 13.44
N LEU A 586 13.37 4.88 13.95
CA LEU A 586 12.46 5.03 15.08
C LEU A 586 11.26 5.88 14.66
N ASP A 587 10.07 5.26 14.57
CA ASP A 587 8.81 5.97 14.27
C ASP A 587 7.98 6.19 15.54
N GLU A 588 7.87 7.44 15.95
CA GLU A 588 7.18 7.89 17.17
C GLU A 588 7.53 7.07 18.43
N PRO A 589 8.82 7.02 18.81
CA PRO A 589 9.27 6.17 19.90
C PRO A 589 8.78 6.66 21.27
N THR A 590 8.36 7.93 21.37
CA THR A 590 7.80 8.56 22.58
C THR A 590 6.38 8.13 22.90
N ASN A 591 5.66 7.51 21.96
CA ASN A 591 4.27 7.13 22.15
C ASN A 591 4.13 6.10 23.28
N HIS A 592 3.12 6.30 24.13
CA HIS A 592 2.81 5.43 25.28
C HIS A 592 3.89 5.32 26.37
N LEU A 593 4.95 6.16 26.31
CA LEU A 593 5.94 6.29 27.37
C LEU A 593 5.50 7.34 28.38
N ASP A 594 5.68 7.06 29.66
CA ASP A 594 5.59 8.10 30.69
C ASP A 594 6.87 8.96 30.71
N VAL A 595 6.83 10.07 31.45
CA VAL A 595 7.96 11.02 31.54
C VAL A 595 9.26 10.34 31.99
N LYS A 596 9.18 9.30 32.83
CA LYS A 596 10.36 8.55 33.31
C LYS A 596 10.98 7.71 32.19
N ASN A 597 10.16 7.02 31.40
CA ASN A 597 10.64 6.17 30.33
C ASN A 597 11.07 6.99 29.10
N VAL A 598 10.49 8.17 28.84
CA VAL A 598 11.02 9.12 27.84
C VAL A 598 12.43 9.56 28.22
N ALA A 599 12.66 9.94 29.49
CA ALA A 599 14.00 10.31 29.95
C ALA A 599 15.02 9.15 29.85
N TRP A 600 14.58 7.91 30.08
CA TRP A 600 15.42 6.73 29.85
C TRP A 600 15.80 6.58 28.37
N LEU A 601 14.83 6.76 27.46
CA LEU A 601 15.03 6.65 26.02
C LEU A 601 15.97 7.74 25.49
N GLU A 602 15.82 8.99 25.96
CA GLU A 602 16.75 10.09 25.65
C GLU A 602 18.19 9.70 26.02
N ASN A 603 18.39 9.23 27.25
CA ASN A 603 19.71 8.81 27.73
C ASN A 603 20.27 7.64 26.92
N TYR A 604 19.43 6.67 26.54
CA TYR A 604 19.86 5.54 25.72
C TYR A 604 20.35 6.00 24.34
N LEU A 605 19.57 6.83 23.64
CA LEU A 605 19.92 7.30 22.28
C LEU A 605 21.12 8.24 22.28
N ILE A 606 21.27 9.09 23.29
CA ILE A 606 22.42 10.00 23.40
C ILE A 606 23.73 9.22 23.59
N ASN A 607 23.69 8.11 24.33
CA ASN A 607 24.87 7.28 24.62
C ASN A 607 25.07 6.13 23.63
N SER A 608 24.15 5.92 22.68
CA SER A 608 24.25 4.87 21.67
C SER A 608 25.27 5.26 20.59
N PRO A 609 26.20 4.35 20.21
CA PRO A 609 27.10 4.58 19.07
C PRO A 609 26.39 4.41 17.72
N CYS A 610 25.17 3.87 17.71
CA CYS A 610 24.40 3.60 16.50
C CYS A 610 23.84 4.90 15.90
N THR A 611 23.86 4.99 14.57
CA THR A 611 23.19 6.09 13.85
C THR A 611 21.69 5.94 14.04
N SER A 612 20.94 7.03 14.17
CA SER A 612 19.48 6.94 14.27
C SER A 612 18.76 7.94 13.38
N ILE A 613 17.67 7.50 12.76
CA ILE A 613 16.68 8.36 12.12
C ILE A 613 15.42 8.30 12.98
N ILE A 614 15.02 9.45 13.50
CA ILE A 614 13.96 9.58 14.48
C ILE A 614 12.85 10.43 13.90
N VAL A 615 11.65 9.87 13.85
CA VAL A 615 10.40 10.61 13.67
C VAL A 615 9.75 10.70 15.04
N SER A 616 9.48 11.91 15.52
CA SER A 616 8.77 12.13 16.78
C SER A 616 8.00 13.44 16.75
N HIS A 617 6.83 13.48 17.37
CA HIS A 617 6.08 14.70 17.62
C HIS A 617 6.46 15.41 18.91
N ASP A 618 7.22 14.75 19.80
CA ASP A 618 7.73 15.36 21.03
C ASP A 618 8.95 16.24 20.70
N SER A 619 8.71 17.54 20.64
CA SER A 619 9.74 18.54 20.32
C SER A 619 10.81 18.66 21.39
N LYS A 620 10.47 18.36 22.66
CA LYS A 620 11.46 18.36 23.74
C LYS A 620 12.41 17.18 23.57
N PHE A 621 11.85 16.00 23.31
CA PHE A 621 12.61 14.78 23.02
C PHE A 621 13.53 14.97 21.80
N LEU A 622 12.98 15.44 20.68
CA LEU A 622 13.78 15.73 19.47
C LEU A 622 14.90 16.72 19.76
N ASN A 623 14.60 17.83 20.44
CA ASN A 623 15.60 18.85 20.74
C ASN A 623 16.74 18.34 21.63
N ASN A 624 16.46 17.38 22.51
CA ASN A 624 17.45 16.76 23.40
C ASN A 624 18.32 15.71 22.68
N VAL A 625 17.74 14.97 21.73
CA VAL A 625 18.39 13.80 21.13
C VAL A 625 19.10 14.13 19.81
N ILE A 626 18.45 14.83 18.88
CA ILE A 626 18.93 14.94 17.49
C ILE A 626 20.09 15.95 17.37
N GLN A 627 20.97 15.70 16.39
CA GLN A 627 22.07 16.58 16.02
C GLN A 627 21.89 17.20 14.63
N HIS A 628 21.02 16.59 13.82
CA HIS A 628 20.72 16.99 12.46
C HIS A 628 19.23 16.85 12.20
N VAL A 629 18.69 17.68 11.31
CA VAL A 629 17.32 17.61 10.83
C VAL A 629 17.34 17.28 9.34
N ILE A 630 16.60 16.26 8.94
CA ILE A 630 16.26 15.99 7.54
C ILE A 630 14.82 16.48 7.34
N HIS A 631 14.66 17.59 6.64
CA HIS A 631 13.37 18.25 6.47
C HIS A 631 12.79 17.99 5.07
N TYR A 632 11.52 17.59 5.02
CA TYR A 632 10.76 17.50 3.77
C TYR A 632 10.39 18.90 3.28
N GLU A 633 10.87 19.25 2.10
CA GLU A 633 10.52 20.48 1.38
C GLU A 633 9.90 20.13 0.04
N ARG A 634 8.56 20.09 0.02
CA ARG A 634 7.74 19.66 -1.13
C ARG A 634 8.03 18.21 -1.55
N PHE A 635 8.98 18.01 -2.46
CA PHE A 635 9.37 16.72 -3.03
C PHE A 635 10.88 16.46 -2.87
N LYS A 636 11.58 17.22 -2.01
CA LYS A 636 13.01 17.06 -1.74
C LYS A 636 13.25 16.92 -0.24
N LEU A 637 14.32 16.24 0.13
CA LEU A 637 14.88 16.19 1.47
C LEU A 637 16.02 17.22 1.57
N ARG A 638 15.99 18.06 2.60
CA ARG A 638 17.07 19.00 2.92
C ARG A 638 17.65 18.68 4.28
N ARG A 639 18.97 18.55 4.36
CA ARG A 639 19.69 18.32 5.61
C ARG A 639 20.07 19.65 6.26
N TYR A 640 19.78 19.80 7.54
CA TYR A 640 20.14 20.93 8.36
C TYR A 640 20.93 20.44 9.57
N ARG A 641 22.05 21.10 9.88
CA ARG A 641 22.83 20.82 11.08
C ARG A 641 22.29 21.59 12.28
N GLY A 642 22.19 20.91 13.41
CA GLY A 642 21.68 21.46 14.67
C GLY A 642 20.49 20.69 15.23
N ASN A 643 20.15 20.97 16.48
CA ASN A 643 18.93 20.48 17.10
C ASN A 643 17.68 21.22 16.57
N LEU A 644 16.50 20.84 17.06
CA LEU A 644 15.23 21.42 16.62
C LEU A 644 15.17 22.95 16.83
N THR A 645 15.74 23.48 17.91
CA THR A 645 15.79 24.92 18.19
C THR A 645 16.65 25.68 17.17
N GLU A 646 17.78 25.12 16.77
CA GLU A 646 18.64 25.71 15.73
C GLU A 646 17.99 25.64 14.35
N PHE A 647 17.31 24.54 14.05
CA PHE A 647 16.53 24.38 12.82
C PHE A 647 15.42 25.42 12.70
N ALA A 648 14.62 25.65 13.76
CA ALA A 648 13.53 26.64 13.74
C ALA A 648 14.00 28.09 13.61
N LYS A 649 15.29 28.38 13.89
CA LYS A 649 15.90 29.69 13.57
C LYS A 649 16.19 29.84 12.08
N ARG A 650 16.53 28.75 11.38
CA ARG A 650 16.86 28.74 9.94
C ARG A 650 15.60 28.64 9.07
N VAL A 651 14.60 27.87 9.51
CA VAL A 651 13.35 27.64 8.80
C VAL A 651 12.18 28.14 9.67
N PRO A 652 11.74 29.41 9.52
CA PRO A 652 10.72 30.00 10.39
C PRO A 652 9.36 29.29 10.34
N SER A 653 9.02 28.64 9.22
CA SER A 653 7.80 27.82 9.11
C SER A 653 7.82 26.61 10.04
N ALA A 654 8.99 26.16 10.50
CA ALA A 654 9.14 25.09 11.48
C ALA A 654 8.76 25.51 12.91
N ARG A 655 8.38 26.77 13.16
CA ARG A 655 7.87 27.20 14.48
C ARG A 655 6.58 26.48 14.88
N SER A 656 5.81 25.96 13.93
CA SER A 656 4.66 25.09 14.24
C SER A 656 5.04 23.84 15.04
N TYR A 657 6.29 23.39 14.94
CA TYR A 657 6.80 22.32 15.80
C TYR A 657 6.85 22.75 17.28
N PHE A 658 6.95 24.04 17.63
CA PHE A 658 6.98 24.50 19.02
C PHE A 658 5.62 25.00 19.53
N GLU A 659 4.71 25.42 18.64
CA GLU A 659 3.45 26.07 19.01
C GLU A 659 2.25 25.34 18.38
N LEU A 660 1.41 24.72 19.21
CA LEU A 660 0.17 24.03 18.78
C LEU A 660 -0.78 24.93 17.97
N GLY A 661 -0.72 26.25 18.17
CA GLY A 661 -1.59 27.24 17.51
C GLY A 661 -1.26 27.54 16.05
N ALA A 662 -0.10 27.10 15.55
CA ALA A 662 0.37 27.41 14.18
C ALA A 662 0.06 26.32 13.15
N SER A 663 -0.78 25.32 13.49
CA SER A 663 -1.19 24.26 12.56
C SER A 663 -2.07 24.83 11.44
N GLU A 664 -1.73 24.55 10.18
CA GLU A 664 -2.56 24.86 9.01
C GLU A 664 -3.78 23.93 8.89
N LEU A 665 -3.77 22.80 9.60
CA LEU A 665 -4.82 21.79 9.56
C LEU A 665 -5.95 22.17 10.53
N SER A 666 -7.21 22.12 10.09
CA SER A 666 -8.37 22.36 10.94
C SER A 666 -9.30 21.14 10.99
N PHE A 667 -9.66 20.70 12.18
CA PHE A 667 -10.74 19.73 12.37
C PHE A 667 -12.04 20.45 12.74
N LYS A 668 -13.18 19.83 12.41
CA LYS A 668 -14.50 20.32 12.82
C LYS A 668 -15.37 19.17 13.27
N PHE A 669 -15.74 19.16 14.55
CA PHE A 669 -16.74 18.23 15.06
C PHE A 669 -18.15 18.64 14.63
N PRO A 670 -19.04 17.68 14.35
CA PRO A 670 -20.43 18.00 14.06
C PRO A 670 -21.13 18.56 15.30
N GLU A 671 -22.10 19.44 15.09
CA GLU A 671 -22.90 19.97 16.20
C GLU A 671 -23.69 18.84 16.89
N PRO A 672 -23.74 18.81 18.24
CA PRO A 672 -24.53 17.85 19.00
C PRO A 672 -25.99 17.79 18.51
N GLY A 673 -26.60 16.61 18.64
CA GLY A 673 -28.03 16.50 18.43
C GLY A 673 -28.85 17.31 19.43
N PHE A 674 -30.13 17.47 19.10
CA PHE A 674 -31.07 18.15 19.97
C PHE A 674 -31.43 17.26 21.18
N LEU A 675 -31.21 17.78 22.40
CA LEU A 675 -31.66 17.14 23.64
C LEU A 675 -32.91 17.83 24.18
N GLU A 676 -34.03 17.11 24.16
CA GLU A 676 -35.28 17.63 24.69
C GLU A 676 -35.19 17.96 26.19
N GLY A 677 -35.65 19.14 26.58
CA GLY A 677 -35.63 19.58 27.98
C GLY A 677 -34.29 20.14 28.46
N VAL A 678 -33.23 20.12 27.65
CA VAL A 678 -31.95 20.79 27.92
C VAL A 678 -31.99 22.19 27.30
N LYS A 679 -32.29 23.21 28.11
CA LYS A 679 -32.42 24.61 27.64
C LYS A 679 -31.12 25.41 27.69
N THR A 680 -30.13 24.92 28.43
CA THR A 680 -28.88 25.60 28.74
C THR A 680 -27.75 24.58 28.75
N LYS A 681 -26.57 24.95 28.26
CA LYS A 681 -25.40 24.04 28.22
C LYS A 681 -24.97 23.52 29.60
N ALA A 682 -25.22 24.29 30.66
CA ALA A 682 -24.86 23.94 32.04
C ALA A 682 -25.78 22.90 32.71
N LYS A 683 -26.91 22.52 32.08
CA LYS A 683 -27.79 21.50 32.66
C LYS A 683 -27.07 20.15 32.64
N ALA A 684 -26.98 19.49 33.79
CA ALA A 684 -26.38 18.16 33.88
C ALA A 684 -27.16 17.14 33.02
N ILE A 685 -26.46 16.53 32.07
CA ILE A 685 -26.94 15.44 31.21
C ILE A 685 -26.51 14.07 31.75
N VAL A 686 -25.46 14.02 32.57
CA VAL A 686 -25.06 12.85 33.37
C VAL A 686 -24.84 13.28 34.82
N ARG A 687 -25.35 12.52 35.78
CA ARG A 687 -25.12 12.72 37.21
C ARG A 687 -24.80 11.39 37.88
N VAL A 688 -23.70 11.35 38.62
CA VAL A 688 -23.23 10.16 39.34
C VAL A 688 -23.06 10.51 40.81
N ASN A 689 -23.56 9.65 41.69
CA ASN A 689 -23.52 9.85 43.13
C ASN A 689 -23.04 8.58 43.83
N LYS A 690 -21.95 8.69 44.60
CA LYS A 690 -21.34 7.63 45.42
C LYS A 690 -21.17 6.29 44.69
N MET A 691 -20.69 6.36 43.46
CA MET A 691 -20.50 5.19 42.61
C MET A 691 -19.24 4.41 42.97
N ALA A 692 -19.33 3.07 42.92
CA ALA A 692 -18.19 2.18 43.04
C ALA A 692 -18.25 1.08 41.96
N PHE A 693 -17.08 0.57 41.57
CA PHE A 693 -16.96 -0.56 40.65
C PHE A 693 -15.82 -1.48 41.07
N GLN A 694 -16.10 -2.78 41.08
CA GLN A 694 -15.17 -3.85 41.35
C GLN A 694 -15.24 -4.91 40.25
N TYR A 695 -14.12 -5.20 39.59
CA TYR A 695 -14.03 -6.33 38.66
C TYR A 695 -14.26 -7.65 39.41
N PRO A 696 -15.06 -8.58 38.84
CA PRO A 696 -15.27 -9.90 39.43
C PRO A 696 -13.93 -10.60 39.72
N GLY A 697 -13.77 -11.13 40.94
CA GLY A 697 -12.58 -11.87 41.36
C GLY A 697 -11.41 -11.01 41.89
N THR A 698 -11.53 -9.69 41.91
CA THR A 698 -10.49 -8.82 42.51
C THR A 698 -10.76 -8.55 43.99
N ASP A 699 -9.72 -8.45 44.83
CA ASP A 699 -9.88 -8.27 46.28
C ASP A 699 -10.36 -6.87 46.70
N LYS A 700 -10.23 -5.88 45.81
CA LYS A 700 -10.54 -4.47 46.10
C LYS A 700 -11.26 -3.80 44.92
N PRO A 701 -12.16 -2.84 45.18
CA PRO A 701 -12.77 -2.04 44.11
C PRO A 701 -11.70 -1.20 43.40
N GLN A 702 -11.78 -1.13 42.08
CA GLN A 702 -10.88 -0.30 41.27
C GLN A 702 -11.23 1.18 41.39
N ILE A 703 -12.51 1.49 41.60
CA ILE A 703 -13.00 2.83 41.89
C ILE A 703 -14.10 2.79 42.97
N GLN A 704 -14.10 3.77 43.87
CA GLN A 704 -15.02 3.85 45.01
C GLN A 704 -15.33 5.31 45.37
N ASP A 705 -16.56 5.54 45.84
CA ASP A 705 -17.06 6.83 46.34
C ASP A 705 -16.94 7.98 45.31
N ILE A 706 -17.24 7.67 44.05
CA ILE A 706 -17.13 8.60 42.93
C ILE A 706 -18.44 9.39 42.78
N THR A 707 -18.34 10.71 42.76
CA THR A 707 -19.48 11.62 42.54
C THR A 707 -19.09 12.69 41.52
N PHE A 708 -19.89 12.88 40.46
CA PHE A 708 -19.65 13.92 39.45
C PHE A 708 -20.90 14.29 38.65
N GLN A 709 -20.83 15.39 37.91
CA GLN A 709 -21.84 15.81 36.93
C GLN A 709 -21.18 16.18 35.61
N VAL A 710 -21.83 15.86 34.49
CA VAL A 710 -21.39 16.25 33.14
C VAL A 710 -22.53 16.96 32.43
N SER A 711 -22.22 18.04 31.72
CA SER A 711 -23.13 18.91 30.97
C SER A 711 -22.64 19.09 29.52
N LEU A 712 -23.43 19.74 28.66
CA LEU A 712 -22.97 20.11 27.30
C LEU A 712 -21.86 21.17 27.34
N GLY A 713 -21.71 21.89 28.45
CA GLY A 713 -20.62 22.87 28.63
C GLY A 713 -19.37 22.29 29.30
N SER A 714 -19.38 21.01 29.70
CA SER A 714 -18.28 20.43 30.47
C SER A 714 -16.98 20.35 29.65
N ARG A 715 -15.86 20.66 30.31
CA ARG A 715 -14.50 20.62 29.77
C ARG A 715 -13.58 20.02 30.84
N ILE A 716 -13.54 18.69 30.87
CA ILE A 716 -12.98 17.90 31.98
C ILE A 716 -11.67 17.24 31.55
N ALA A 717 -10.62 17.35 32.36
CA ALA A 717 -9.40 16.56 32.26
C ALA A 717 -9.34 15.50 33.37
N VAL A 718 -9.15 14.24 33.02
CA VAL A 718 -8.96 13.12 33.97
C VAL A 718 -7.47 12.82 34.06
N ILE A 719 -6.86 13.15 35.19
CA ILE A 719 -5.43 12.98 35.46
C ILE A 719 -5.19 11.98 36.58
N GLY A 720 -4.00 11.37 36.59
CA GLY A 720 -3.62 10.38 37.60
C GLY A 720 -2.69 9.30 37.04
N PRO A 721 -1.94 8.59 37.89
CA PRO A 721 -0.97 7.59 37.45
C PRO A 721 -1.64 6.42 36.72
N ASN A 722 -0.88 5.72 35.87
CA ASN A 722 -1.37 4.51 35.19
C ASN A 722 -1.81 3.47 36.24
N GLY A 723 -2.98 2.85 36.03
CA GLY A 723 -3.57 1.90 36.98
C GLY A 723 -4.35 2.54 38.14
N ALA A 724 -4.48 3.86 38.22
CA ALA A 724 -5.24 4.52 39.30
C ALA A 724 -6.76 4.31 39.25
N GLY A 725 -7.29 3.80 38.13
CA GLY A 725 -8.73 3.63 37.88
C GLY A 725 -9.32 4.57 36.83
N LYS A 726 -8.52 5.36 36.09
CA LYS A 726 -8.97 6.32 35.07
C LYS A 726 -9.85 5.69 33.97
N SER A 727 -9.35 4.63 33.34
CA SER A 727 -10.10 3.94 32.28
C SER A 727 -11.35 3.25 32.84
N THR A 728 -11.28 2.68 34.05
CA THR A 728 -12.46 2.12 34.73
C THR A 728 -13.53 3.19 34.97
N LEU A 729 -13.14 4.39 35.42
CA LEU A 729 -14.04 5.53 35.60
C LEU A 729 -14.75 5.90 34.29
N VAL A 730 -14.00 5.97 33.19
CA VAL A 730 -14.55 6.31 31.88
C VAL A 730 -15.41 5.19 31.30
N ASN A 731 -15.05 3.93 31.51
CA ASN A 731 -15.85 2.79 31.07
C ASN A 731 -17.21 2.76 31.81
N VAL A 732 -17.26 3.18 33.08
CA VAL A 732 -18.56 3.35 33.77
C VAL A 732 -19.31 4.59 33.25
N LEU A 733 -18.64 5.71 33.00
CA LEU A 733 -19.25 6.92 32.41
C LEU A 733 -19.90 6.64 31.05
N THR A 734 -19.22 5.88 30.20
CA THR A 734 -19.67 5.53 28.84
C THR A 734 -20.69 4.39 28.83
N GLY A 735 -20.86 3.68 29.96
CA GLY A 735 -21.81 2.58 30.11
C GLY A 735 -21.29 1.22 29.61
N GLU A 736 -19.98 1.07 29.43
CA GLU A 736 -19.34 -0.23 29.16
C GLU A 736 -19.30 -1.12 30.39
N LEU A 737 -19.12 -0.53 31.56
CA LEU A 737 -19.15 -1.23 32.84
C LEU A 737 -20.35 -0.77 33.67
N ILE A 738 -21.06 -1.73 34.25
CA ILE A 738 -22.17 -1.47 35.15
C ILE A 738 -21.59 -1.19 36.54
N PRO A 739 -21.89 -0.05 37.19
CA PRO A 739 -21.41 0.20 38.55
C PRO A 739 -21.91 -0.87 39.51
N THR A 740 -21.04 -1.34 40.41
CA THR A 740 -21.39 -2.33 41.45
C THR A 740 -22.32 -1.71 42.50
N SER A 741 -22.17 -0.41 42.74
CA SER A 741 -23.05 0.36 43.62
C SER A 741 -23.06 1.85 43.25
N GLY A 742 -24.03 2.59 43.79
CA GLY A 742 -24.23 4.02 43.57
C GLY A 742 -25.35 4.35 42.59
N GLU A 743 -25.62 5.64 42.41
CA GLU A 743 -26.69 6.13 41.54
C GLU A 743 -26.11 6.77 40.28
N LEU A 744 -26.59 6.33 39.11
CA LEU A 744 -26.24 6.87 37.80
C LEU A 744 -27.51 7.38 37.10
N TYR A 745 -27.56 8.68 36.82
CA TYR A 745 -28.55 9.31 35.97
C TYR A 745 -27.92 9.71 34.64
N GLN A 746 -28.53 9.29 33.53
CA GLN A 746 -28.19 9.71 32.17
C GLN A 746 -29.45 10.21 31.45
N HIS A 747 -29.30 11.28 30.67
CA HIS A 747 -30.38 11.80 29.83
C HIS A 747 -30.76 10.80 28.73
N GLU A 748 -32.05 10.69 28.41
CA GLU A 748 -32.60 9.59 27.59
C GLU A 748 -32.01 9.50 26.18
N ASN A 749 -31.82 10.66 25.52
CA ASN A 749 -31.29 10.72 24.16
C ASN A 749 -29.79 11.06 24.11
N ILE A 750 -29.05 10.91 25.21
CA ILE A 750 -27.61 11.21 25.22
C ILE A 750 -26.85 10.25 24.29
N ARG A 751 -25.81 10.76 23.65
CA ARG A 751 -24.91 10.02 22.78
C ARG A 751 -23.49 10.39 23.18
N ILE A 752 -22.71 9.38 23.55
CA ILE A 752 -21.34 9.54 24.02
C ILE A 752 -20.44 8.89 22.99
N ALA A 753 -19.63 9.70 22.32
CA ALA A 753 -18.55 9.21 21.46
C ALA A 753 -17.34 8.91 22.33
N TYR A 754 -16.95 7.64 22.40
CA TYR A 754 -15.77 7.22 23.15
C TYR A 754 -14.67 6.80 22.19
N ILE A 755 -13.54 7.49 22.26
CA ILE A 755 -12.35 7.19 21.48
C ILE A 755 -11.33 6.57 22.43
N LYS A 756 -11.30 5.25 22.45
CA LYS A 756 -10.35 4.44 23.21
C LYS A 756 -8.97 4.50 22.57
N GLN A 757 -7.94 4.36 23.41
CA GLN A 757 -6.57 4.12 22.94
C GLN A 757 -6.46 2.89 22.03
N HIS A 758 -7.26 1.83 22.26
CA HIS A 758 -7.27 0.60 21.46
C HIS A 758 -8.25 0.61 20.27
N ALA A 759 -9.02 1.69 20.06
CA ALA A 759 -9.94 1.76 18.91
C ALA A 759 -9.21 1.56 17.57
N PHE A 760 -7.94 1.95 17.51
CA PHE A 760 -7.10 1.76 16.32
C PHE A 760 -6.77 0.30 16.03
N ALA A 761 -6.74 -0.59 17.03
CA ALA A 761 -6.50 -2.02 16.80
C ALA A 761 -7.71 -2.72 16.16
N HIS A 762 -8.95 -2.24 16.41
CA HIS A 762 -10.14 -2.80 15.76
C HIS A 762 -10.15 -2.53 14.26
N ILE A 763 -9.51 -1.43 13.82
CA ILE A 763 -9.39 -1.08 12.41
C ILE A 763 -8.61 -2.13 11.62
N ASP A 764 -7.69 -2.84 12.28
CA ASP A 764 -6.85 -3.84 11.63
C ASP A 764 -7.67 -5.09 11.22
N ASN A 765 -8.84 -5.30 11.80
CA ASN A 765 -9.81 -6.30 11.35
C ASN A 765 -10.60 -5.89 10.09
N HIS A 766 -10.41 -4.66 9.61
CA HIS A 766 -11.14 -4.06 8.49
C HIS A 766 -10.21 -3.47 7.42
N LEU A 767 -8.96 -3.93 7.34
CA LEU A 767 -7.96 -3.44 6.38
C LEU A 767 -8.37 -3.64 4.91
N ASP A 768 -9.26 -4.58 4.64
CA ASP A 768 -9.83 -4.90 3.33
C ASP A 768 -10.89 -3.91 2.84
N LYS A 769 -11.47 -3.10 3.74
CA LYS A 769 -12.54 -2.13 3.45
C LYS A 769 -11.96 -0.74 3.22
N THR A 770 -12.72 0.11 2.54
CA THR A 770 -12.48 1.56 2.48
C THR A 770 -13.00 2.24 3.75
N PRO A 771 -12.55 3.46 4.12
CA PRO A 771 -13.15 4.23 5.21
C PRO A 771 -14.67 4.38 5.10
N SER A 772 -15.20 4.55 3.89
CA SER A 772 -16.64 4.63 3.65
C SER A 772 -17.36 3.34 4.01
N GLU A 773 -16.84 2.20 3.55
CA GLU A 773 -17.40 0.88 3.89
C GLU A 773 -17.27 0.58 5.39
N TYR A 774 -16.18 1.01 6.05
CA TYR A 774 -16.01 0.88 7.49
C TYR A 774 -17.07 1.68 8.27
N ILE A 775 -17.34 2.94 7.90
CA ILE A 775 -18.41 3.74 8.52
C ILE A 775 -19.78 3.11 8.26
N GLN A 776 -20.04 2.66 7.02
CA GLN A 776 -21.30 1.98 6.69
C GLN A 776 -21.48 0.68 7.50
N TRP A 777 -20.43 -0.12 7.64
CA TRP A 777 -20.43 -1.34 8.45
C TRP A 777 -20.68 -1.03 9.94
N ARG A 778 -19.94 -0.05 10.48
CA ARG A 778 -20.00 0.34 11.90
C ARG A 778 -21.39 0.82 12.29
N PHE A 779 -22.11 1.45 11.35
CA PHE A 779 -23.46 2.00 11.56
C PHE A 779 -24.58 1.25 10.82
N GLN A 780 -24.31 0.06 10.28
CA GLN A 780 -25.26 -0.70 9.46
C GLN A 780 -26.56 -1.01 10.21
N THR A 781 -26.48 -1.23 11.53
CA THR A 781 -27.62 -1.52 12.41
C THR A 781 -28.36 -0.26 12.86
N GLY A 782 -27.90 0.93 12.44
CA GLY A 782 -28.33 2.22 12.99
C GLY A 782 -27.64 2.59 14.30
N GLU A 783 -26.89 1.66 14.91
CA GLU A 783 -26.10 1.87 16.12
C GLU A 783 -24.61 1.85 15.80
N ASP A 784 -23.79 2.40 16.69
CA ASP A 784 -22.36 2.18 16.65
C ASP A 784 -22.03 0.76 17.16
N ARG A 785 -21.79 -0.17 16.21
CA ARG A 785 -21.45 -1.57 16.48
C ARG A 785 -20.25 -1.74 17.41
N GLU A 786 -19.27 -0.84 17.39
CA GLU A 786 -18.11 -0.92 18.30
C GLU A 786 -18.49 -0.62 19.76
N THR A 787 -19.65 -0.01 19.98
CA THR A 787 -20.21 0.23 21.31
C THR A 787 -21.38 -0.69 21.65
N MET A 788 -21.80 -1.58 20.74
CA MET A 788 -22.94 -2.47 20.96
C MET A 788 -22.68 -3.50 22.07
N ASP A 789 -21.43 -3.86 22.32
CA ASP A 789 -21.04 -4.83 23.36
C ASP A 789 -21.04 -4.25 24.79
N ARG A 790 -21.65 -3.08 25.01
CA ARG A 790 -21.79 -2.50 26.35
C ARG A 790 -22.58 -3.45 27.26
N ALA A 791 -21.98 -3.85 28.39
CA ALA A 791 -22.57 -4.78 29.37
C ALA A 791 -23.99 -4.36 29.81
N ASN A 792 -24.28 -3.06 29.81
CA ASN A 792 -25.59 -2.49 30.14
C ASN A 792 -26.74 -2.95 29.22
N LYS A 793 -26.48 -3.44 28.00
CA LYS A 793 -27.53 -3.93 27.08
C LYS A 793 -27.85 -5.42 27.26
N ILE A 794 -26.94 -6.22 27.83
CA ILE A 794 -27.11 -7.67 27.98
C ILE A 794 -28.05 -7.94 29.16
N VAL A 795 -29.27 -8.47 28.93
CA VAL A 795 -30.21 -8.90 29.99
C VAL A 795 -29.51 -9.88 30.94
N THR A 796 -29.45 -9.56 32.24
CA THR A 796 -28.88 -10.43 33.28
C THR A 796 -29.99 -11.26 33.93
N GLU A 797 -29.65 -12.34 34.64
CA GLU A 797 -30.63 -13.16 35.37
C GLU A 797 -31.46 -12.34 36.38
N ASP A 798 -30.88 -11.30 36.97
CA ASP A 798 -31.59 -10.41 37.90
C ASP A 798 -32.59 -9.50 37.16
N ASP A 799 -32.28 -9.10 35.93
CA ASP A 799 -33.23 -8.39 35.07
C ASP A 799 -34.39 -9.30 34.66
N GLU A 800 -34.12 -10.57 34.33
CA GLU A 800 -35.16 -11.55 33.99
C GLU A 800 -36.15 -11.72 35.15
N LYS A 801 -35.65 -11.84 36.38
CA LYS A 801 -36.50 -11.89 37.59
C LYS A 801 -37.26 -10.59 37.82
N ALA A 802 -36.65 -9.43 37.54
CA ALA A 802 -37.30 -8.13 37.69
C ALA A 802 -38.41 -7.91 36.65
N MET A 803 -38.25 -8.42 35.42
CA MET A 803 -39.24 -8.35 34.35
C MET A 803 -40.55 -9.08 34.69
N ASP A 804 -40.51 -10.07 35.59
CA ASP A 804 -41.70 -10.75 36.13
C ASP A 804 -42.56 -9.90 37.09
N LYS A 805 -42.22 -8.61 37.28
CA LYS A 805 -43.00 -7.67 38.09
C LYS A 805 -44.48 -7.65 37.69
N ILE A 806 -45.33 -7.88 38.68
CA ILE A 806 -46.79 -7.83 38.52
C ILE A 806 -47.29 -6.39 38.65
N TYR A 807 -47.91 -5.89 37.59
CA TYR A 807 -48.62 -4.62 37.54
C TYR A 807 -50.10 -4.82 37.85
N LYS A 808 -50.69 -3.91 38.62
CA LYS A 808 -52.14 -3.87 38.86
C LYS A 808 -52.76 -2.79 37.99
N ILE A 809 -53.41 -3.21 36.90
CA ILE A 809 -54.01 -2.31 35.90
C ILE A 809 -55.49 -2.69 35.78
N ASP A 810 -56.37 -1.71 35.97
CA ASP A 810 -57.83 -1.89 35.92
C ASP A 810 -58.34 -3.05 36.81
N GLY A 811 -57.74 -3.22 37.98
CA GLY A 811 -58.09 -4.29 38.93
C GLY A 811 -57.55 -5.68 38.60
N THR A 812 -56.89 -5.85 37.45
CA THR A 812 -56.29 -7.13 37.01
C THR A 812 -54.78 -7.18 37.27
N GLN A 813 -54.24 -8.38 37.50
CA GLN A 813 -52.80 -8.62 37.65
C GLN A 813 -52.20 -8.91 36.27
N ARG A 814 -51.23 -8.10 35.85
CA ARG A 814 -50.63 -8.14 34.52
C ARG A 814 -49.11 -8.15 34.59
N ARG A 815 -48.44 -8.89 33.71
CA ARG A 815 -46.98 -8.79 33.47
C ARG A 815 -46.75 -8.12 32.12
N VAL A 816 -45.75 -7.25 32.02
CA VAL A 816 -45.39 -6.66 30.73
C VAL A 816 -44.67 -7.71 29.89
N ILE A 817 -45.11 -7.88 28.64
CA ILE A 817 -44.48 -8.81 27.68
C ILE A 817 -43.74 -8.06 26.55
N GLY A 818 -43.97 -6.76 26.40
CA GLY A 818 -43.44 -5.97 25.30
C GLY A 818 -43.65 -4.48 25.52
N ILE A 819 -42.71 -3.67 25.05
CA ILE A 819 -42.82 -2.21 25.01
C ILE A 819 -42.67 -1.78 23.56
N HIS A 820 -43.62 -1.02 23.02
CA HIS A 820 -43.77 -0.82 21.58
C HIS A 820 -43.45 0.59 21.09
N ALA A 821 -43.91 1.59 21.85
CA ALA A 821 -43.84 2.99 21.46
C ALA A 821 -43.65 3.89 22.69
N ARG A 822 -43.23 5.13 22.45
CA ARG A 822 -43.08 6.16 23.48
C ARG A 822 -43.88 7.40 23.10
N ARG A 823 -44.51 8.04 24.08
CA ARG A 823 -45.06 9.39 23.89
C ARG A 823 -44.68 10.29 25.05
N LYS A 824 -44.73 11.59 24.80
CA LYS A 824 -44.42 12.60 25.81
C LYS A 824 -45.52 12.64 26.88
N PHE A 825 -45.12 12.53 28.14
CA PHE A 825 -46.00 12.61 29.30
C PHE A 825 -45.43 13.60 30.32
N LYS A 826 -46.08 14.77 30.44
CA LYS A 826 -45.61 15.89 31.27
C LYS A 826 -44.16 16.30 30.93
N ASN A 827 -43.23 16.14 31.87
CA ASN A 827 -41.80 16.42 31.75
C ASN A 827 -40.96 15.14 31.51
N SER A 828 -41.61 14.02 31.20
CA SER A 828 -40.98 12.72 30.90
C SER A 828 -41.75 12.03 29.77
N TYR A 829 -41.70 10.70 29.74
CA TYR A 829 -42.38 9.86 28.77
C TYR A 829 -43.28 8.83 29.44
N GLU A 830 -44.23 8.32 28.67
CA GLU A 830 -44.97 7.11 28.99
C GLU A 830 -44.81 6.13 27.81
N TYR A 831 -44.83 4.84 28.11
CA TYR A 831 -44.53 3.76 27.17
C TYR A 831 -45.74 2.88 26.94
N GLU A 832 -45.98 2.53 25.68
CA GLU A 832 -47.04 1.59 25.33
C GLU A 832 -46.57 0.17 25.61
N CYS A 833 -47.17 -0.45 26.63
CA CYS A 833 -46.84 -1.80 27.04
C CYS A 833 -47.96 -2.78 26.65
N SER A 834 -47.56 -3.93 26.11
CA SER A 834 -48.44 -5.11 26.00
C SER A 834 -48.27 -6.01 27.21
N PHE A 835 -49.34 -6.73 27.58
CA PHE A 835 -49.38 -7.49 28.82
C PHE A 835 -49.72 -8.98 28.63
N ALA A 836 -49.34 -9.79 29.61
CA ALA A 836 -49.95 -11.08 29.91
C ALA A 836 -50.81 -10.97 31.18
N LEU A 837 -52.03 -11.51 31.14
CA LEU A 837 -52.97 -11.56 32.25
C LEU A 837 -52.64 -12.76 33.16
N GLY A 838 -52.52 -12.50 34.47
CA GLY A 838 -52.32 -13.54 35.47
C GLY A 838 -53.63 -14.20 35.90
N GLU A 839 -53.78 -15.48 35.58
CA GLU A 839 -54.88 -16.35 36.02
C GLU A 839 -54.39 -17.24 37.17
N ASN A 840 -55.16 -17.33 38.26
CA ASN A 840 -54.84 -18.15 39.44
C ASN A 840 -53.47 -17.87 40.07
N VAL A 841 -53.03 -16.60 40.06
CA VAL A 841 -51.72 -16.18 40.62
C VAL A 841 -51.59 -16.63 42.08
N GLY A 842 -50.53 -17.38 42.39
CA GLY A 842 -50.27 -18.00 43.69
C GLY A 842 -50.86 -19.41 43.88
N GLN A 843 -51.50 -20.01 42.87
CA GLN A 843 -52.02 -21.39 42.90
C GLN A 843 -51.20 -22.33 42.01
N LYS A 844 -51.37 -23.65 42.16
CA LYS A 844 -50.66 -24.67 41.34
C LYS A 844 -50.92 -24.56 39.83
N ASN A 845 -52.04 -23.96 39.45
CA ASN A 845 -52.48 -23.71 38.07
C ASN A 845 -52.33 -22.24 37.67
N GLU A 846 -51.35 -21.52 38.25
CA GLU A 846 -50.98 -20.18 37.83
C GLU A 846 -50.60 -20.18 36.34
N LYS A 847 -51.21 -19.26 35.59
CA LYS A 847 -50.98 -19.12 34.15
C LYS A 847 -50.93 -17.64 33.78
N TRP A 848 -50.01 -17.28 32.91
CA TRP A 848 -49.90 -15.94 32.33
C TRP A 848 -50.28 -16.02 30.85
N THR A 849 -51.44 -15.47 30.49
CA THR A 849 -51.99 -15.55 29.13
C THR A 849 -51.80 -14.20 28.42
N PRO A 850 -51.11 -14.14 27.27
CA PRO A 850 -50.93 -12.89 26.50
C PRO A 850 -52.28 -12.22 26.17
N MET A 851 -52.36 -10.92 26.41
CA MET A 851 -53.53 -10.10 26.11
C MET A 851 -53.48 -9.58 24.67
N MET A 852 -54.60 -9.05 24.16
CA MET A 852 -54.68 -8.51 22.81
C MET A 852 -54.08 -7.09 22.76
N THR A 853 -53.70 -6.60 21.58
CA THR A 853 -53.19 -5.23 21.39
C THR A 853 -54.15 -4.15 21.88
N ALA A 854 -55.45 -4.43 21.91
CA ALA A 854 -56.48 -3.54 22.46
C ALA A 854 -56.34 -3.29 23.98
N ASP A 855 -55.67 -4.20 24.70
CA ASP A 855 -55.43 -4.13 26.15
C ASP A 855 -54.10 -3.46 26.50
N ASN A 856 -53.36 -2.97 25.48
CA ASN A 856 -52.16 -2.18 25.69
C ASN A 856 -52.47 -0.94 26.54
N ALA A 857 -51.54 -0.59 27.42
CA ALA A 857 -51.70 0.55 28.31
C ALA A 857 -50.40 1.35 28.37
N TRP A 858 -50.56 2.65 28.59
CA TRP A 858 -49.43 3.57 28.71
C TRP A 858 -48.96 3.62 30.15
N ILE A 859 -47.72 3.17 30.39
CA ILE A 859 -47.11 3.18 31.73
C ILE A 859 -46.08 4.33 31.82
N PRO A 860 -46.14 5.19 32.85
CA PRO A 860 -45.15 6.24 33.06
C PRO A 860 -43.71 5.68 33.18
N ARG A 861 -42.72 6.38 32.60
CA ARG A 861 -41.29 6.01 32.63
C ARG A 861 -40.80 5.58 34.02
N SER A 862 -41.21 6.31 35.06
CA SER A 862 -40.82 6.06 36.45
C SER A 862 -41.26 4.70 36.99
N GLU A 863 -42.36 4.13 36.48
CA GLU A 863 -42.90 2.86 36.96
C GLU A 863 -42.37 1.65 36.22
N ILE A 864 -42.06 1.83 34.92
CA ILE A 864 -41.59 0.79 34.02
C ILE A 864 -40.07 0.58 34.08
N LEU A 865 -39.29 1.65 34.31
CA LEU A 865 -37.83 1.57 34.44
C LEU A 865 -37.36 0.62 35.54
N ALA A 866 -38.13 0.47 36.62
CA ALA A 866 -37.75 -0.37 37.75
C ALA A 866 -37.68 -1.88 37.43
N SER A 867 -38.22 -2.32 36.31
CA SER A 867 -38.28 -3.74 35.92
C SER A 867 -37.94 -4.00 34.45
N HIS A 868 -38.19 -3.04 33.55
CA HIS A 868 -38.02 -3.22 32.11
C HIS A 868 -37.06 -2.17 31.53
N GLN A 869 -36.04 -1.76 32.28
CA GLN A 869 -35.09 -0.72 31.87
C GLN A 869 -34.50 -0.95 30.48
N LYS A 870 -34.17 -2.20 30.14
CA LYS A 870 -33.57 -2.59 28.85
C LYS A 870 -34.54 -2.40 27.68
N MET A 871 -35.78 -2.87 27.82
CA MET A 871 -36.82 -2.68 26.79
C MET A 871 -37.19 -1.20 26.61
N VAL A 872 -37.20 -0.43 27.71
CA VAL A 872 -37.41 1.02 27.65
C VAL A 872 -36.30 1.71 26.84
N ALA A 873 -35.04 1.31 27.04
CA ALA A 873 -33.90 1.85 26.31
C ALA A 873 -33.97 1.53 24.80
N GLU A 874 -34.40 0.31 24.44
CA GLU A 874 -34.63 -0.06 23.03
C GLU A 874 -35.69 0.82 22.36
N VAL A 875 -36.80 1.09 23.03
CA VAL A 875 -37.87 1.94 22.49
C VAL A 875 -37.44 3.41 22.43
N ASP A 876 -36.78 3.93 23.47
CA ASP A 876 -36.21 5.28 23.46
C ASP A 876 -35.31 5.49 22.25
N GLN A 877 -34.52 4.47 21.94
CA GLN A 877 -33.59 4.47 20.83
C GLN A 877 -34.31 4.38 19.49
N LYS A 878 -35.32 3.52 19.35
CA LYS A 878 -36.16 3.45 18.15
C LYS A 878 -36.88 4.77 17.85
N GLU A 879 -37.34 5.46 18.89
CA GLU A 879 -38.00 6.76 18.79
C GLU A 879 -36.99 7.87 18.45
N ALA A 880 -35.77 7.79 18.99
CA ALA A 880 -34.69 8.66 18.56
C ALA A 880 -34.36 8.46 17.07
N LEU A 881 -34.34 7.22 16.58
CA LEU A 881 -34.19 6.90 15.14
C LEU A 881 -35.34 7.47 14.31
N ALA A 882 -36.59 7.34 14.78
CA ALA A 882 -37.79 7.83 14.08
C ALA A 882 -37.87 9.37 14.05
N SER A 883 -37.28 10.06 15.02
CA SER A 883 -37.30 11.54 15.13
C SER A 883 -36.45 12.28 14.09
N GLY A 884 -35.87 11.59 13.10
CA GLY A 884 -35.06 12.21 12.05
C GLY A 884 -33.64 12.57 12.48
N GLN A 885 -33.19 12.12 13.65
CA GLN A 885 -31.81 12.31 14.12
C GLN A 885 -30.80 11.39 13.42
N PHE A 886 -31.24 10.48 12.55
CA PHE A 886 -30.36 9.55 11.84
C PHE A 886 -29.73 10.22 10.61
N ARG A 887 -28.40 10.16 10.54
CA ARG A 887 -27.61 10.64 9.42
C ARG A 887 -27.52 9.57 8.33
N PRO A 888 -27.95 9.84 7.08
CA PRO A 888 -27.99 8.82 6.05
C PRO A 888 -26.59 8.32 5.67
N LEU A 889 -26.45 7.01 5.52
CA LEU A 889 -25.17 6.34 5.19
C LEU A 889 -24.88 6.40 3.68
N ILE A 890 -24.90 7.60 3.10
CA ILE A 890 -24.58 7.82 1.69
C ILE A 890 -23.16 8.34 1.52
N ARG A 891 -22.49 7.90 0.45
CA ARG A 891 -21.08 8.20 0.16
C ARG A 891 -20.76 9.69 0.23
N ARG A 892 -21.60 10.55 -0.38
CA ARG A 892 -21.44 12.01 -0.37
C ARG A 892 -21.39 12.61 1.04
N GLU A 893 -22.22 12.11 1.96
CA GLU A 893 -22.21 12.59 3.34
C GLU A 893 -21.02 12.09 4.14
N ILE A 894 -20.59 10.85 3.87
CA ILE A 894 -19.40 10.27 4.47
C ILE A 894 -18.15 11.02 4.01
N GLU A 895 -18.04 11.36 2.73
CA GLU A 895 -16.97 12.19 2.17
C GLU A 895 -16.96 13.57 2.80
N ALA A 896 -18.11 14.24 2.87
CA ALA A 896 -18.24 15.55 3.52
C ALA A 896 -17.89 15.49 5.02
N HIS A 897 -18.22 14.38 5.70
CA HIS A 897 -17.85 14.19 7.10
C HIS A 897 -16.35 13.98 7.27
N GLY A 898 -15.73 13.14 6.46
CA GLY A 898 -14.29 12.89 6.53
C GLY A 898 -13.46 14.11 6.13
N ALA A 899 -13.96 14.97 5.24
CA ALA A 899 -13.34 16.24 4.91
C ALA A 899 -13.18 17.16 6.14
N ASN A 900 -14.12 17.11 7.10
CA ASN A 900 -14.00 17.84 8.37
C ASN A 900 -12.81 17.39 9.24
N PHE A 901 -12.20 16.24 8.92
CA PHE A 901 -11.01 15.70 9.60
C PHE A 901 -9.77 15.72 8.69
N GLY A 902 -9.82 16.44 7.56
CA GLY A 902 -8.72 16.53 6.60
C GLY A 902 -8.43 15.22 5.85
N LEU A 903 -9.46 14.37 5.68
CA LEU A 903 -9.40 13.22 4.79
C LEU A 903 -9.95 13.60 3.42
N ASP A 904 -9.18 13.34 2.38
CA ASP A 904 -9.60 13.53 0.99
C ASP A 904 -10.71 12.53 0.62
N ALA A 905 -11.67 12.94 -0.21
CA ALA A 905 -12.74 12.09 -0.71
C ALA A 905 -12.20 10.83 -1.41
N GLU A 906 -11.08 10.94 -2.12
CA GLU A 906 -10.41 9.82 -2.77
C GLU A 906 -9.98 8.75 -1.76
N LEU A 907 -9.39 9.19 -0.63
CA LEU A 907 -8.96 8.28 0.43
C LEU A 907 -10.14 7.60 1.13
N ILE A 908 -11.25 8.33 1.30
CA ILE A 908 -12.45 7.84 1.99
C ILE A 908 -13.14 6.72 1.21
N SER A 909 -13.24 6.89 -0.11
CA SER A 909 -14.16 6.07 -0.92
C SER A 909 -13.46 5.05 -1.82
N HIS A 910 -12.15 5.18 -2.05
CA HIS A 910 -11.46 4.35 -3.05
C HIS A 910 -10.20 3.64 -2.55
N SER A 911 -9.61 4.13 -1.47
CA SER A 911 -8.45 3.52 -0.82
C SER A 911 -8.90 2.57 0.28
N ARG A 912 -8.41 1.32 0.25
CA ARG A 912 -8.61 0.39 1.36
C ARG A 912 -7.80 0.87 2.58
N MET A 913 -8.28 0.59 3.78
CA MET A 913 -7.63 0.94 5.05
C MET A 913 -6.19 0.41 5.15
N ARG A 914 -5.89 -0.73 4.51
CA ARG A 914 -4.53 -1.28 4.36
C ARG A 914 -3.53 -0.27 3.78
N GLY A 915 -3.98 0.55 2.83
CA GLY A 915 -3.15 1.57 2.16
C GLY A 915 -3.09 2.92 2.88
N LEU A 916 -3.78 3.09 4.02
CA LEU A 916 -3.74 4.34 4.79
C LEU A 916 -2.63 4.31 5.84
N SER A 917 -2.02 5.47 6.08
CA SER A 917 -1.04 5.65 7.16
C SER A 917 -1.70 5.58 8.54
N GLY A 918 -0.92 5.32 9.60
CA GLY A 918 -1.43 5.30 10.99
C GLY A 918 -2.20 6.58 11.35
N GLY A 919 -1.64 7.76 11.04
CA GLY A 919 -2.32 9.04 11.27
C GLY A 919 -3.61 9.23 10.44
N GLN A 920 -3.67 8.69 9.22
CA GLN A 920 -4.91 8.69 8.42
C GLN A 920 -5.96 7.75 9.00
N ARG A 921 -5.57 6.55 9.43
CA ARG A 921 -6.45 5.61 10.14
C ARG A 921 -7.02 6.25 11.40
N VAL A 922 -6.21 7.01 12.14
CA VAL A 922 -6.67 7.74 13.32
C VAL A 922 -7.75 8.76 12.97
N LYS A 923 -7.55 9.55 11.91
CA LYS A 923 -8.57 10.49 11.41
C LYS A 923 -9.86 9.79 11.00
N VAL A 924 -9.78 8.59 10.40
CA VAL A 924 -10.96 7.78 10.05
C VAL A 924 -11.71 7.35 11.31
N VAL A 925 -11.03 6.94 12.37
CA VAL A 925 -11.66 6.60 13.66
C VAL A 925 -12.32 7.83 14.29
N LEU A 926 -11.66 8.99 14.28
CA LEU A 926 -12.25 10.24 14.77
C LEU A 926 -13.53 10.62 14.00
N ALA A 927 -13.51 10.47 12.68
CA ALA A 927 -14.67 10.69 11.84
C ALA A 927 -15.79 9.67 12.16
N ALA A 928 -15.45 8.38 12.27
CA ALA A 928 -16.41 7.32 12.55
C ALA A 928 -17.08 7.50 13.94
N CYS A 929 -16.30 7.72 15.01
CA CYS A 929 -16.82 7.90 16.37
C CYS A 929 -17.76 9.11 16.49
N THR A 930 -17.63 10.11 15.62
CA THR A 930 -18.42 11.35 15.68
C THR A 930 -19.55 11.40 14.65
N TRP A 931 -19.73 10.33 13.85
CA TRP A 931 -20.74 10.24 12.80
C TRP A 931 -22.16 10.55 13.30
N GLN A 932 -22.54 10.02 14.47
CA GLN A 932 -23.87 10.17 15.06
C GLN A 932 -24.07 11.47 15.87
N ARG A 933 -23.30 12.53 15.61
CA ARG A 933 -23.48 13.85 16.26
C ARG A 933 -23.56 13.74 17.80
N PRO A 934 -22.47 13.31 18.46
CA PRO A 934 -22.47 13.04 19.89
C PRO A 934 -22.70 14.31 20.73
N HIS A 935 -23.19 14.12 21.95
CA HIS A 935 -23.38 15.20 22.94
C HIS A 935 -22.18 15.32 23.88
N LEU A 936 -21.45 14.23 24.05
CA LEU A 936 -20.25 14.13 24.87
C LEU A 936 -19.17 13.40 24.05
N ILE A 937 -17.98 13.98 23.97
CA ILE A 937 -16.80 13.33 23.38
C ILE A 937 -15.83 12.98 24.52
N VAL A 938 -15.44 11.71 24.58
CA VAL A 938 -14.46 11.20 25.54
C VAL A 938 -13.23 10.72 24.78
N LEU A 939 -12.08 11.32 25.08
CA LEU A 939 -10.80 11.03 24.47
C LEU A 939 -9.88 10.36 25.49
N ASP A 940 -9.50 9.10 25.27
CA ASP A 940 -8.53 8.41 26.10
C ASP A 940 -7.12 8.55 25.51
N GLU A 941 -6.28 9.36 26.17
CA GLU A 941 -4.88 9.66 25.84
C GLU A 941 -4.64 10.04 24.36
N PRO A 942 -5.31 11.08 23.82
CA PRO A 942 -5.22 11.46 22.41
C PRO A 942 -3.81 11.81 21.95
N THR A 943 -2.95 12.25 22.87
CA THR A 943 -1.56 12.60 22.61
C THR A 943 -0.68 11.41 22.26
N ASN A 944 -1.14 10.17 22.47
CA ASN A 944 -0.35 8.98 22.22
C ASN A 944 -0.40 8.46 20.78
N TYR A 945 -1.35 8.93 19.97
CA TYR A 945 -1.59 8.40 18.62
C TYR A 945 -1.88 9.50 17.60
N LEU A 946 -1.86 10.76 18.01
CA LEU A 946 -1.98 11.92 17.13
C LEU A 946 -0.69 12.71 17.10
N ASP A 947 -0.34 13.12 15.90
CA ASP A 947 0.77 14.03 15.66
C ASP A 947 0.51 15.45 16.17
N ARG A 948 1.57 16.28 16.29
CA ARG A 948 1.44 17.65 16.86
C ARG A 948 0.51 18.54 16.05
N ASP A 949 0.51 18.46 14.72
CA ASP A 949 -0.36 19.26 13.84
C ASP A 949 -1.84 18.86 14.00
N SER A 950 -2.10 17.56 14.08
CA SER A 950 -3.43 16.96 14.29
C SER A 950 -3.89 17.16 15.73
N LEU A 951 -3.00 17.20 16.72
CA LEU A 951 -3.30 17.61 18.10
C LEU A 951 -3.65 19.09 18.17
N GLY A 952 -2.95 19.95 17.43
CA GLY A 952 -3.31 21.36 17.26
C GLY A 952 -4.70 21.53 16.64
N ALA A 953 -4.97 20.79 15.56
CA ALA A 953 -6.26 20.76 14.88
C ALA A 953 -7.39 20.22 15.79
N LEU A 954 -7.11 19.14 16.54
CA LEU A 954 -8.03 18.55 17.51
C LEU A 954 -8.29 19.52 18.66
N SER A 955 -7.26 20.18 19.19
CA SER A 955 -7.40 21.19 20.24
C SER A 955 -8.33 22.32 19.79
N LYS A 956 -8.13 22.85 18.58
CA LYS A 956 -9.02 23.87 18.01
C LYS A 956 -10.46 23.35 17.86
N ALA A 957 -10.64 22.12 17.36
CA ALA A 957 -11.96 21.53 17.19
C ALA A 957 -12.69 21.28 18.51
N LEU A 958 -11.99 20.85 19.56
CA LEU A 958 -12.56 20.64 20.89
C LEU A 958 -12.96 21.98 21.57
N LYS A 959 -12.22 23.06 21.28
CA LYS A 959 -12.61 24.42 21.72
C LYS A 959 -13.91 24.86 21.07
N GLU A 960 -14.04 24.63 19.76
CA GLU A 960 -15.23 25.01 18.97
C GLU A 960 -16.43 24.06 19.17
N PHE A 961 -16.23 22.86 19.72
CA PHE A 961 -17.28 21.87 19.87
C PHE A 961 -18.38 22.30 20.86
N GLU A 962 -19.63 22.27 20.42
CA GLU A 962 -20.77 22.76 21.21
C GLU A 962 -21.28 21.76 22.29
N GLY A 963 -20.69 20.57 22.37
CA GLY A 963 -21.00 19.53 23.36
C GLY A 963 -19.96 19.42 24.48
N GLY A 964 -20.17 18.48 25.40
CA GLY A 964 -19.26 18.22 26.50
C GLY A 964 -18.00 17.49 26.04
N VAL A 965 -16.86 17.74 26.71
CA VAL A 965 -15.58 17.09 26.42
C VAL A 965 -14.97 16.55 27.71
N VAL A 966 -14.52 15.29 27.66
CA VAL A 966 -13.73 14.64 28.71
C VAL A 966 -12.44 14.11 28.08
N ILE A 967 -11.30 14.54 28.60
CA ILE A 967 -9.97 14.16 28.08
C ILE A 967 -9.22 13.43 29.19
N ILE A 968 -8.81 12.19 28.94
CA ILE A 968 -7.80 11.52 29.74
C ILE A 968 -6.45 11.84 29.11
N SER A 969 -5.56 12.53 29.81
CA SER A 969 -4.21 12.77 29.31
C SER A 969 -3.24 13.05 30.45
N HIS A 970 -1.99 12.61 30.30
CA HIS A 970 -0.88 13.04 31.15
C HIS A 970 -0.17 14.30 30.63
N ASN A 971 -0.51 14.77 29.42
CA ASN A 971 0.12 15.94 28.82
C ASN A 971 -0.56 17.23 29.31
N ALA A 972 0.13 17.95 30.20
CA ALA A 972 -0.34 19.21 30.77
C ALA A 972 -0.52 20.31 29.72
N GLU A 973 0.37 20.40 28.72
CA GLU A 973 0.28 21.41 27.65
C GLU A 973 -1.03 21.26 26.86
N PHE A 974 -1.46 20.02 26.63
CA PHE A 974 -2.70 19.73 25.92
C PHE A 974 -3.94 20.06 26.76
N THR A 975 -3.96 19.67 28.04
CA THR A 975 -5.13 19.84 28.91
C THR A 975 -5.31 21.29 29.40
N GLU A 976 -4.23 21.98 29.79
CA GLU A 976 -4.30 23.36 30.32
C GLU A 976 -4.96 24.34 29.34
N SER A 977 -4.80 24.11 28.04
CA SER A 977 -5.39 24.98 27.02
C SER A 977 -6.86 24.66 26.69
N LEU A 978 -7.39 23.52 27.16
CA LEU A 978 -8.68 22.95 26.74
C LEU A 978 -9.68 22.75 27.87
N THR A 979 -9.22 22.46 29.08
CA THR A 979 -10.06 22.00 30.19
C THR A 979 -10.01 22.95 31.37
N GLU A 980 -11.17 23.19 31.98
CA GLU A 980 -11.30 24.03 33.19
C GLU A 980 -11.50 23.17 34.45
N GLU A 981 -12.06 21.97 34.29
CA GLU A 981 -12.33 21.02 35.36
C GLU A 981 -11.28 19.90 35.33
N VAL A 982 -10.71 19.57 36.49
CA VAL A 982 -9.69 18.52 36.60
C VAL A 982 -10.14 17.48 37.62
N TRP A 983 -10.24 16.23 37.18
CA TRP A 983 -10.53 15.05 37.98
C TRP A 983 -9.24 14.32 38.29
N SER A 984 -8.75 14.45 39.52
CA SER A 984 -7.57 13.73 39.98
C SER A 984 -7.98 12.37 40.52
N VAL A 985 -7.55 11.30 39.84
CA VAL A 985 -7.83 9.91 40.23
C VAL A 985 -6.60 9.32 40.92
N MET A 986 -6.73 8.99 42.20
CA MET A 986 -5.68 8.39 43.01
C MET A 986 -6.26 7.27 43.88
N ASN A 987 -5.63 6.09 43.83
CA ASN A 987 -6.01 4.93 44.64
C ASN A 987 -7.51 4.59 44.57
N GLY A 988 -8.09 4.67 43.35
CA GLY A 988 -9.51 4.39 43.11
C GLY A 988 -10.49 5.44 43.63
N ARG A 989 -10.03 6.61 44.09
CA ARG A 989 -10.89 7.74 44.45
C ARG A 989 -10.65 8.88 43.48
N MET A 990 -11.69 9.67 43.21
CA MET A 990 -11.60 10.85 42.36
C MET A 990 -11.90 12.10 43.17
N THR A 991 -11.04 13.10 43.03
CA THR A 991 -11.25 14.43 43.59
C THR A 991 -11.44 15.43 42.44
N PRO A 992 -12.65 15.95 42.25
CA PRO A 992 -12.94 16.97 41.25
C PRO A 992 -12.42 18.33 41.73
N SER A 993 -11.82 19.10 40.82
CA SER A 993 -11.35 20.47 41.06
C SER A 993 -11.67 21.35 39.86
N GLY A 994 -11.77 22.67 40.06
CA GLY A 994 -12.11 23.61 38.97
C GLY A 994 -13.60 23.69 38.61
N HIS A 995 -14.50 23.16 39.45
CA HIS A 995 -15.95 23.27 39.24
C HIS A 995 -16.73 23.61 40.50
N ASN A 996 -17.82 24.36 40.34
CA ASN A 996 -18.77 24.71 41.40
C ASN A 996 -20.17 24.15 41.06
N TRP A 997 -20.41 22.87 41.32
CA TRP A 997 -21.64 22.15 40.93
C TRP A 997 -22.94 22.71 41.54
N ILE A 998 -22.85 23.68 42.46
CA ILE A 998 -23.97 24.21 43.25
C ILE A 998 -24.53 25.53 42.67
N GLN A 999 -23.74 26.30 41.89
CA GLN A 999 -24.14 27.61 41.34
C GLN A 999 -24.14 27.59 39.80
N GLY A 1000 -25.26 27.25 39.16
CA GLY A 1000 -25.34 27.35 37.70
C GLY A 1000 -26.47 26.61 36.98
N GLN A 1001 -27.30 25.83 37.69
CA GLN A 1001 -28.44 25.12 37.10
C GLN A 1001 -29.55 26.11 36.68
N GLY A 1002 -29.37 26.81 35.55
CA GLY A 1002 -30.39 27.65 34.91
C GLY A 1002 -29.95 29.06 34.47
N SER A 1003 -28.73 29.51 34.79
CA SER A 1003 -28.28 30.90 34.59
C SER A 1003 -27.42 31.16 33.34
N GLY A 1004 -27.35 30.21 32.38
CA GLY A 1004 -26.59 30.37 31.14
C GLY A 1004 -27.42 30.84 29.92
N PRO A 1005 -26.77 31.25 28.82
CA PRO A 1005 -27.44 31.57 27.56
C PRO A 1005 -28.37 30.42 27.13
N ARG A 1006 -29.62 30.77 26.77
CA ARG A 1006 -30.58 29.78 26.29
C ARG A 1006 -30.17 29.32 24.89
N LEU A 1007 -30.15 28.00 24.68
CA LEU A 1007 -29.98 27.41 23.36
C LEU A 1007 -31.16 27.88 22.49
N SER A 1008 -30.88 28.63 21.42
CA SER A 1008 -31.91 29.02 20.45
C SER A 1008 -32.32 27.79 19.65
N ALA A 1009 -33.62 27.47 19.63
CA ALA A 1009 -34.15 26.58 18.61
C ALA A 1009 -33.98 27.30 17.26
N LYS A 1010 -32.98 26.92 16.46
CA LYS A 1010 -33.09 27.16 15.03
C LYS A 1010 -34.21 26.24 14.59
N ASP A 1011 -35.34 26.83 14.17
CA ASP A 1011 -36.38 26.10 13.45
C ASP A 1011 -35.67 25.27 12.38
N ASP A 1012 -36.01 23.97 12.28
CA ASP A 1012 -35.46 23.04 11.31
C ASP A 1012 -35.35 23.72 9.94
N ASP A 1013 -34.17 24.22 9.58
CA ASP A 1013 -33.85 24.48 8.19
C ASP A 1013 -33.96 23.10 7.56
N GLU A 1014 -34.98 22.93 6.72
CA GLU A 1014 -35.29 21.70 5.99
C GLU A 1014 -34.03 21.22 5.28
N GLU A 1015 -33.20 20.40 5.97
CA GLU A 1015 -32.01 19.80 5.38
C GLU A 1015 -32.45 19.03 4.14
N GLU A 1016 -31.84 19.37 3.01
CA GLU A 1016 -32.16 18.77 1.72
C GLU A 1016 -32.03 17.25 1.84
N LYS A 1017 -33.14 16.53 1.72
CA LYS A 1017 -33.12 15.06 1.76
C LYS A 1017 -32.58 14.53 0.45
N PHE A 1018 -31.72 13.51 0.50
CA PHE A 1018 -31.22 12.80 -0.68
C PHE A 1018 -31.66 11.32 -0.63
N ASP A 1019 -31.89 10.72 -1.79
CA ASP A 1019 -32.14 9.29 -1.91
C ASP A 1019 -30.83 8.47 -1.74
N ALA A 1020 -30.94 7.14 -1.74
CA ALA A 1020 -29.78 6.24 -1.62
C ALA A 1020 -28.75 6.38 -2.76
N MET A 1021 -29.13 6.99 -3.88
CA MET A 1021 -28.26 7.28 -5.03
C MET A 1021 -27.70 8.70 -5.01
N GLY A 1022 -28.05 9.53 -4.01
CA GLY A 1022 -27.57 10.90 -3.86
C GLY A 1022 -28.36 11.95 -4.65
N ASN A 1023 -29.56 11.62 -5.14
CA ASN A 1023 -30.45 12.59 -5.80
C ASN A 1023 -31.30 13.33 -4.77
N LYS A 1024 -31.50 14.64 -4.97
CA LYS A 1024 -32.28 15.50 -4.06
C LYS A 1024 -33.77 15.11 -4.11
N ILE A 1025 -34.35 14.77 -2.96
CA ILE A 1025 -35.78 14.54 -2.78
C ILE A 1025 -36.44 15.89 -2.46
N GLU A 1026 -37.23 16.43 -3.38
CA GLU A 1026 -38.04 17.63 -3.13
C GLU A 1026 -39.16 17.31 -2.12
N GLY A 1027 -39.04 17.81 -0.90
CA GLY A 1027 -40.09 17.74 0.12
C GLY A 1027 -41.14 18.84 -0.08
N ASN A 1028 -42.43 18.49 0.00
CA ASN A 1028 -43.52 19.47 0.08
C ASN A 1028 -43.37 20.32 1.36
N LYS A 1029 -43.12 21.63 1.21
CA LYS A 1029 -43.08 22.62 2.30
C LYS A 1029 -44.32 22.48 3.20
N LYS A 1030 -44.13 22.16 4.49
CA LYS A 1030 -45.21 22.27 5.48
C LYS A 1030 -45.43 23.73 5.85
N ALA A 1031 -46.69 24.18 5.89
CA ALA A 1031 -47.05 25.54 6.26
C ALA A 1031 -46.54 25.90 7.66
N LYS A 1032 -45.94 27.10 7.79
CA LYS A 1032 -45.34 27.61 9.02
C LYS A 1032 -46.40 27.75 10.12
N LYS A 1033 -46.24 27.08 11.27
CA LYS A 1033 -47.13 27.23 12.43
C LYS A 1033 -47.09 28.69 12.94
N LEU A 1034 -48.26 29.31 13.07
CA LEU A 1034 -48.43 30.65 13.66
C LEU A 1034 -47.84 30.72 15.07
N THR A 1035 -47.11 31.80 15.36
CA THR A 1035 -46.55 32.05 16.70
C THR A 1035 -47.67 32.28 17.73
N SER A 1036 -47.39 32.08 19.02
CA SER A 1036 -48.39 32.29 20.10
C SER A 1036 -48.94 33.73 20.16
N SER A 1037 -48.13 34.70 19.71
CA SER A 1037 -48.50 36.09 19.47
C SER A 1037 -49.55 36.22 18.37
N GLU A 1038 -49.30 35.60 17.21
CA GLU A 1038 -50.20 35.64 16.05
C GLU A 1038 -51.50 34.87 16.31
N LEU A 1039 -51.43 33.72 16.98
CA LEU A 1039 -52.62 32.98 17.46
C LEU A 1039 -53.48 33.84 18.40
N ARG A 1040 -52.86 34.61 19.31
CA ARG A 1040 -53.59 35.55 20.17
C ARG A 1040 -54.22 36.71 19.37
N LYS A 1041 -53.52 37.22 18.35
CA LYS A 1041 -54.03 38.28 17.47
C LYS A 1041 -55.23 37.80 16.65
N LYS A 1042 -55.10 36.65 15.97
CA LYS A 1042 -56.20 35.98 15.26
C LYS A 1042 -57.38 35.69 16.18
N LYS A 1043 -57.16 35.18 17.40
CA LYS A 1043 -58.24 34.96 18.38
C LYS A 1043 -58.96 36.26 18.79
N LYS A 1044 -58.23 37.37 18.94
CA LYS A 1044 -58.82 38.71 19.20
C LYS A 1044 -59.64 39.20 18.01
N GLU A 1045 -59.14 39.00 16.80
CA GLU A 1045 -59.80 39.38 15.55
C GLU A 1045 -61.07 38.54 15.31
N ARG A 1046 -61.02 37.24 15.61
CA ARG A 1046 -62.18 36.32 15.63
C ARG A 1046 -63.27 36.80 16.59
N MET A 1047 -62.88 37.21 17.81
CA MET A 1047 -63.83 37.79 18.77
C MET A 1047 -64.42 39.14 18.30
N ALA A 1048 -63.64 39.95 17.58
CA ALA A 1048 -64.12 41.21 17.01
C ALA A 1048 -65.11 40.97 15.86
N ARG A 1049 -64.82 40.04 14.94
CA ARG A 1049 -65.73 39.61 13.85
C ARG A 1049 -67.04 39.05 14.41
N ARG A 1050 -66.95 38.20 15.44
CA ARG A 1050 -68.12 37.63 16.13
C ARG A 1050 -68.97 38.70 16.84
N LYS A 1051 -68.37 39.80 17.32
CA LYS A 1051 -69.08 40.98 17.85
C LYS A 1051 -69.70 41.87 16.77
N ARG A 1052 -69.23 41.80 15.52
CA ARG A 1052 -69.80 42.51 14.35
C ARG A 1052 -70.93 41.74 13.66
N GLY A 1053 -71.28 40.54 14.13
CA GLY A 1053 -72.33 39.72 13.54
C GLY A 1053 -71.88 38.91 12.31
N GLU A 1054 -70.58 38.78 12.07
CA GLU A 1054 -70.04 37.94 10.99
C GLU A 1054 -69.98 36.46 11.45
N GLU A 1055 -70.41 35.53 10.58
CA GLU A 1055 -70.19 34.10 10.78
C GLU A 1055 -68.70 33.78 10.78
N VAL A 1056 -68.27 32.93 11.73
CA VAL A 1056 -66.87 32.51 11.85
C VAL A 1056 -66.83 31.00 12.05
N PHE A 1057 -66.31 30.28 11.05
CA PHE A 1057 -66.19 28.82 11.06
C PHE A 1057 -64.93 28.41 11.81
N SER A 1058 -64.96 27.27 12.53
CA SER A 1058 -63.88 26.75 13.38
C SER A 1058 -62.56 26.51 12.63
N ASP A 1059 -62.66 26.31 11.34
CA ASP A 1059 -61.69 25.72 10.42
C ASP A 1059 -60.89 26.79 9.66
N GLU A 1060 -61.19 28.08 9.86
CA GLU A 1060 -60.41 29.20 9.27
C GLU A 1060 -58.96 29.32 9.81
N ASP A 1061 -58.54 28.47 10.75
CA ASP A 1061 -57.24 28.55 11.43
C ASP A 1061 -56.35 27.29 11.29
N ASP A 1062 -56.83 26.24 10.60
CA ASP A 1062 -56.03 25.07 10.20
C ASP A 1062 -55.32 25.32 8.85
#